data_AF-A0A7W8ETE7-F1
#
_entry.id   AF-A0A7W8ETE7-F1
#
_cell.length_a   1.000
_cell.length_b   1.000
_cell.length_c   1.000
_cell.angle_alpha   90.00
_cell.angle_beta   90.00
_cell.angle_gamma   90.00
#
_symmetry.space_group_name_H-M   'P 1'
#
loop_
_entity.id
_entity.type
_entity.pdbx_description
1 polymer ?
#
loop_
_entity_poly.entity_id
_entity_poly.type
_entity_poly.pdbx_seq_one_letter_code
_entity_poly.pdbx_strand_id
1 'polypeptide(L)'
;MGAGTSGSPKARVEAIRVALWLIAAVLAVRQAAVVLRTPKGERLTDLETWIGPNGVLHVKGSLYDADKFTGTPFAGLVLKPFASSAEQALGWAWTFGTLGLVVALGLVAARALPQPVSRRTSLLAAPVAICLLMLSLPVRNTLHLGQTSIIPVLLVLLGCFAVRGERASGILIGVAAALQPAVLLFAPLLWFTGRRKATASLGLTFAGLTGVAWAALPHDSTTYWAHHLAGAGLGANPDANANQSLHGALLRFGLEGPLEIGLFLALGAAVAFVGLRRAVKYAKDGQLLLAVALTGCVAVAVSPTSWQHQLLWLLLAVVGRVGRRASDRYVWPIAIVLVMTLPSKMMLPNMSALDPLRDNVVLLAALASALIVPFLSRTAPEYQKPIPTSYADPVPARWKWVPLFPFWRRVLTRPNLLLELLLIRVGYSAYQQTRLAATGGTISGGRERAEAHGEQIHSIEQFLHIDIEHWFNHLTARTPWMESFFNFYYTSFHFVVPLSVLAILYLRRPAQYRWARSALGFATLLALVGFWGYPLAPPRLMEDLGFIDTIHGPQDFSQPDYGTLTKLTNQYAAMPSLHFGWSLWCGLTIAILAPKWWMKALGLLHPFFTVCAIVGTGNHWVLDAVGGAAVVGAGFGLTYLLQGPRVKEVLKLGSLTPGAGAPQLATAGPPAQATAPDRMSKAAPGSGSGTAGSGDGPEPPGGSEPVSSSRDAPGDRTPS
;
A
#
# COMPACT_ATOMS: atom_id res chain seq x y z
N MET A 1 -13.98 5.52 39.43
CA MET A 1 -14.42 4.97 38.12
C MET A 1 -13.22 4.25 37.51
N GLY A 2 -13.30 3.04 36.97
CA GLY A 2 -14.43 2.16 36.70
C GLY A 2 -13.99 1.26 35.54
N ALA A 3 -13.86 -0.05 35.76
CA ALA A 3 -13.09 -0.90 34.84
C ALA A 3 -13.73 -0.96 33.43
N GLY A 4 -13.06 -0.34 32.45
CA GLY A 4 -13.55 -0.29 31.07
C GLY A 4 -13.77 -1.70 30.53
N THR A 5 -15.02 -2.01 30.17
CA THR A 5 -15.48 -3.36 29.84
C THR A 5 -14.71 -3.91 28.64
N SER A 6 -13.73 -4.76 28.93
CA SER A 6 -12.78 -5.31 27.96
C SER A 6 -13.41 -6.47 27.16
N GLY A 7 -14.54 -6.19 26.51
CA GLY A 7 -15.48 -7.13 25.89
C GLY A 7 -14.82 -8.30 25.16
N SER A 8 -15.50 -9.45 25.21
CA SER A 8 -14.91 -10.74 24.83
C SER A 8 -14.27 -10.74 23.43
N PRO A 9 -13.29 -11.63 23.15
CA PRO A 9 -12.67 -11.72 21.82
C PRO A 9 -13.65 -12.02 20.69
N LYS A 10 -14.87 -12.48 21.01
CA LYS A 10 -16.02 -12.60 20.09
C LYS A 10 -16.68 -11.23 19.87
N ALA A 11 -17.10 -10.57 20.94
CA ALA A 11 -17.75 -9.25 20.89
C ALA A 11 -16.90 -8.19 20.18
N ARG A 12 -15.57 -8.20 20.34
CA ARG A 12 -14.67 -7.29 19.60
C ARG A 12 -14.68 -7.55 18.08
N VAL A 13 -14.73 -8.81 17.67
CA VAL A 13 -14.79 -9.18 16.24
C VAL A 13 -16.16 -8.83 15.65
N GLU A 14 -17.22 -8.95 16.44
CA GLU A 14 -18.57 -8.55 16.06
C GLU A 14 -18.69 -7.02 15.95
N ALA A 15 -18.14 -6.24 16.88
CA ALA A 15 -18.05 -4.78 16.79
C ALA A 15 -17.23 -4.31 15.58
N ILE A 16 -16.06 -4.93 15.31
CA ILE A 16 -15.26 -4.64 14.11
C ILE A 16 -16.02 -5.00 12.83
N ARG A 17 -16.76 -6.11 12.81
CA ARG A 17 -17.62 -6.50 11.68
C ARG A 17 -18.71 -5.46 11.43
N VAL A 18 -19.41 -5.01 12.47
CA VAL A 18 -20.45 -3.96 12.36
C VAL A 18 -19.83 -2.65 11.86
N ALA A 19 -18.70 -2.21 12.44
CA ALA A 19 -18.01 -1.00 11.99
C ALA A 19 -17.60 -1.06 10.52
N LEU A 20 -17.10 -2.20 10.03
CA LEU A 20 -16.75 -2.37 8.61
C LEU A 20 -17.98 -2.40 7.68
N TRP A 21 -19.12 -2.94 8.11
CA TRP A 21 -20.37 -2.83 7.35
C TRP A 21 -20.94 -1.40 7.34
N LEU A 22 -20.81 -0.65 8.45
CA LEU A 22 -21.14 0.77 8.49
C LEU A 22 -20.23 1.59 7.57
N ILE A 23 -18.92 1.32 7.55
CA ILE A 23 -17.98 1.94 6.59
C ILE A 23 -18.36 1.58 5.14
N ALA A 24 -18.71 0.32 4.85
CA ALA A 24 -19.17 -0.08 3.52
C ALA A 24 -20.46 0.65 3.10
N ALA A 25 -21.41 0.83 4.01
CA ALA A 25 -22.64 1.60 3.77
C ALA A 25 -22.36 3.09 3.55
N VAL A 26 -21.54 3.72 4.40
CA VAL A 26 -21.12 5.13 4.24
C VAL A 26 -20.36 5.34 2.93
N LEU A 27 -19.51 4.40 2.51
CA LEU A 27 -18.84 4.46 1.21
C LEU A 27 -19.84 4.33 0.06
N ALA A 28 -20.80 3.41 0.12
CA ALA A 28 -21.83 3.27 -0.93
C ALA A 28 -22.71 4.52 -1.04
N VAL A 29 -23.16 5.09 0.10
CA VAL A 29 -23.91 6.34 0.15
C VAL A 29 -23.07 7.51 -0.36
N ARG A 30 -21.78 7.59 -0.02
CA ARG A 30 -20.87 8.61 -0.54
C ARG A 30 -20.72 8.51 -2.06
N GLN A 31 -20.51 7.30 -2.60
CA GLN A 31 -20.36 7.13 -4.05
C GLN A 31 -21.65 7.47 -4.81
N ALA A 32 -22.81 7.03 -4.30
CA ALA A 32 -24.10 7.43 -4.86
C ALA A 32 -24.29 8.95 -4.79
N ALA A 33 -24.03 9.58 -3.65
CA ALA A 33 -24.16 11.02 -3.47
C ALA A 33 -23.20 11.83 -4.35
N VAL A 34 -22.01 11.32 -4.67
CA VAL A 34 -21.10 11.97 -5.65
C VAL A 34 -21.75 11.92 -7.04
N VAL A 35 -22.01 10.73 -7.59
CA VAL A 35 -22.55 10.57 -8.95
C VAL A 35 -23.88 11.31 -9.13
N LEU A 36 -24.76 11.30 -8.12
CA LEU A 36 -26.09 11.89 -8.23
C LEU A 36 -26.11 13.42 -8.03
N ARG A 37 -25.07 14.00 -7.40
CA ARG A 37 -24.91 15.47 -7.26
C ARG A 37 -24.13 16.10 -8.40
N THR A 38 -23.25 15.35 -9.06
CA THR A 38 -22.59 15.79 -10.30
C THR A 38 -23.65 16.16 -11.36
N PRO A 39 -23.48 17.26 -12.12
CA PRO A 39 -24.37 17.65 -13.22
C PRO A 39 -24.60 16.51 -14.23
N LYS A 40 -25.74 16.54 -14.94
CA LYS A 40 -26.11 15.46 -15.88
C LYS A 40 -24.99 15.17 -16.91
N GLY A 41 -24.49 16.21 -17.56
CA GLY A 41 -23.42 16.15 -18.57
C GLY A 41 -22.01 15.81 -18.05
N GLU A 42 -21.82 15.69 -16.74
CA GLU A 42 -20.52 15.40 -16.11
C GLU A 42 -20.48 14.01 -15.43
N ARG A 43 -21.61 13.30 -15.38
CA ARG A 43 -21.74 11.99 -14.73
C ARG A 43 -22.11 10.92 -15.73
N LEU A 44 -21.66 9.70 -15.48
CA LEU A 44 -21.93 8.54 -16.32
C LEU A 44 -21.59 8.83 -17.81
N THR A 45 -20.47 9.53 -18.05
CA THR A 45 -20.19 10.23 -19.31
C THR A 45 -20.21 9.33 -20.55
N ASP A 46 -19.65 8.12 -20.46
CA ASP A 46 -19.62 7.16 -21.55
C ASP A 46 -21.04 6.61 -21.78
N LEU A 47 -21.75 6.30 -20.68
CA LEU A 47 -23.13 5.82 -20.73
C LEU A 47 -24.10 6.89 -21.26
N GLU A 48 -23.95 8.17 -20.93
CA GLU A 48 -24.74 9.24 -21.55
C GLU A 48 -24.39 9.41 -23.04
N THR A 49 -23.11 9.24 -23.39
CA THR A 49 -22.65 9.21 -24.79
C THR A 49 -23.23 8.01 -25.57
N TRP A 50 -23.51 6.88 -24.92
CA TRP A 50 -24.07 5.68 -25.57
C TRP A 50 -25.60 5.63 -25.57
N ILE A 51 -26.22 5.96 -24.44
CA ILE A 51 -27.63 5.73 -24.10
C ILE A 51 -28.43 7.02 -23.92
N GLY A 52 -27.80 8.20 -23.86
CA GLY A 52 -28.49 9.48 -23.77
C GLY A 52 -29.34 9.80 -25.02
N PRO A 53 -30.10 10.92 -25.03
CA PRO A 53 -31.03 11.25 -26.12
C PRO A 53 -30.36 11.36 -27.51
N ASN A 54 -29.11 11.82 -27.54
CA ASN A 54 -28.28 11.89 -28.75
C ASN A 54 -27.19 10.78 -28.79
N GLY A 55 -27.39 9.71 -28.02
CA GLY A 55 -26.40 8.66 -27.79
C GLY A 55 -26.27 7.69 -28.96
N VAL A 56 -25.09 7.08 -29.10
CA VAL A 56 -24.75 6.24 -30.28
C VAL A 56 -25.72 5.04 -30.48
N LEU A 57 -26.37 4.54 -29.43
CA LEU A 57 -27.36 3.45 -29.55
C LEU A 57 -28.74 3.89 -30.04
N HIS A 58 -29.03 5.21 -30.03
CA HIS A 58 -30.26 5.81 -30.57
C HIS A 58 -30.13 6.26 -32.02
N VAL A 59 -28.93 6.65 -32.46
CA VAL A 59 -28.67 7.09 -33.84
C VAL A 59 -28.82 5.93 -34.83
N LYS A 60 -29.43 6.20 -35.99
CA LYS A 60 -29.47 5.26 -37.13
C LYS A 60 -28.14 5.32 -37.91
N GLY A 61 -27.12 4.67 -37.37
CA GLY A 61 -25.78 4.54 -37.96
C GLY A 61 -25.07 3.27 -37.44
N SER A 62 -23.77 3.16 -37.70
CA SER A 62 -22.92 2.14 -37.09
C SER A 62 -22.51 2.54 -35.67
N LEU A 63 -22.21 1.56 -34.81
CA LEU A 63 -21.80 1.81 -33.43
C LEU A 63 -20.46 2.57 -33.33
N TYR A 64 -19.65 2.56 -34.40
CA TYR A 64 -18.28 3.06 -34.36
C TYR A 64 -18.06 4.30 -35.24
N ASP A 65 -19.09 4.83 -35.92
CA ASP A 65 -18.99 5.99 -36.85
C ASP A 65 -18.51 7.31 -36.20
N ALA A 66 -18.34 7.33 -34.87
CA ALA A 66 -17.84 8.47 -34.10
C ALA A 66 -16.80 8.06 -33.03
N ASP A 67 -16.27 6.83 -33.07
CA ASP A 67 -15.30 6.20 -32.13
C ASP A 67 -15.64 6.23 -30.62
N LYS A 68 -16.81 6.78 -30.27
CA LYS A 68 -17.31 6.96 -28.89
C LYS A 68 -17.75 5.67 -28.20
N PHE A 69 -18.06 4.61 -28.95
CA PHE A 69 -18.43 3.31 -28.38
C PHE A 69 -17.20 2.40 -28.29
N THR A 70 -16.83 2.01 -27.07
CA THR A 70 -15.63 1.20 -26.80
C THR A 70 -15.94 -0.25 -26.38
N GLY A 71 -17.22 -0.62 -26.35
CA GLY A 71 -17.66 -1.99 -26.08
C GLY A 71 -17.56 -2.91 -27.29
N THR A 72 -17.83 -4.21 -27.10
CA THR A 72 -18.00 -5.15 -28.22
C THR A 72 -19.35 -4.93 -28.92
N PRO A 73 -19.53 -5.39 -30.18
CA PRO A 73 -20.85 -5.38 -30.84
C PRO A 73 -21.92 -6.13 -30.03
N PHE A 74 -21.53 -7.20 -29.33
CA PHE A 74 -22.40 -7.93 -28.41
C PHE A 74 -22.80 -7.06 -27.20
N ALA A 75 -21.88 -6.30 -26.61
CA ALA A 75 -22.21 -5.35 -25.54
C ALA A 75 -23.17 -4.25 -26.04
N GLY A 76 -22.97 -3.75 -27.27
CA GLY A 76 -23.88 -2.80 -27.91
C GLY A 76 -25.30 -3.35 -28.05
N LEU A 77 -25.45 -4.60 -28.51
CA LEU A 77 -26.74 -5.29 -28.60
C LEU A 77 -27.40 -5.54 -27.24
N VAL A 78 -26.63 -5.87 -26.20
CA VAL A 78 -27.14 -6.03 -24.83
C VAL A 78 -27.57 -4.70 -24.21
N LEU A 79 -26.92 -3.58 -24.57
CA LEU A 79 -27.24 -2.25 -24.08
C LEU A 79 -28.39 -1.57 -24.84
N LYS A 80 -28.60 -1.88 -26.12
CA LYS A 80 -29.61 -1.22 -26.97
C LYS A 80 -31.05 -1.25 -26.42
N PRO A 81 -31.56 -2.34 -25.80
CA PRO A 81 -32.88 -2.35 -25.16
C PRO A 81 -32.99 -1.42 -23.94
N PHE A 82 -31.87 -1.11 -23.27
CA PHE A 82 -31.86 -0.20 -22.13
C PHE A 82 -31.90 1.27 -22.55
N ALA A 83 -31.52 1.58 -23.81
CA ALA A 83 -31.43 2.95 -24.32
C ALA A 83 -32.75 3.72 -24.17
N SER A 84 -33.87 3.17 -24.64
CA SER A 84 -35.20 3.79 -24.50
C SER A 84 -35.77 3.76 -23.08
N SER A 85 -35.33 2.82 -22.23
CA SER A 85 -35.75 2.76 -20.82
C SER A 85 -35.04 3.78 -19.91
N ALA A 86 -33.97 4.40 -20.42
CA ALA A 86 -33.03 5.17 -19.63
C ALA A 86 -33.55 6.56 -19.21
N GLU A 87 -34.27 7.24 -20.10
CA GLU A 87 -34.38 8.71 -20.12
C GLU A 87 -34.89 9.34 -18.81
N GLN A 88 -35.69 8.60 -18.04
CA GLN A 88 -36.31 9.08 -16.79
C GLN A 88 -35.64 8.57 -15.51
N ALA A 89 -34.81 7.51 -15.57
CA ALA A 89 -34.30 6.81 -14.38
C ALA A 89 -32.80 6.43 -14.39
N LEU A 90 -32.09 6.56 -15.52
CA LEU A 90 -30.74 6.02 -15.76
C LEU A 90 -29.76 6.28 -14.60
N GLY A 91 -29.65 7.53 -14.16
CA GLY A 91 -28.68 7.93 -13.13
C GLY A 91 -28.84 7.19 -11.80
N TRP A 92 -30.07 6.93 -11.37
CA TRP A 92 -30.34 6.20 -10.12
C TRP A 92 -30.22 4.69 -10.32
N ALA A 93 -30.87 4.15 -11.36
CA ALA A 93 -30.89 2.72 -11.64
C ALA A 93 -29.49 2.17 -11.92
N TRP A 94 -28.69 2.87 -12.73
CA TRP A 94 -27.32 2.46 -13.05
C TRP A 94 -26.38 2.57 -11.86
N THR A 95 -26.51 3.63 -11.06
CA THR A 95 -25.69 3.82 -9.84
C THR A 95 -25.96 2.71 -8.83
N PHE A 96 -27.23 2.45 -8.49
CA PHE A 96 -27.57 1.38 -7.54
C PHE A 96 -27.28 -0.02 -8.10
N GLY A 97 -27.51 -0.25 -9.40
CA GLY A 97 -27.12 -1.50 -10.07
C GLY A 97 -25.61 -1.75 -9.99
N THR A 98 -24.79 -0.75 -10.30
CA THR A 98 -23.33 -0.81 -10.22
C THR A 98 -22.85 -1.05 -8.78
N LEU A 99 -23.42 -0.35 -7.79
CA LEU A 99 -23.12 -0.59 -6.37
C LEU A 99 -23.53 -2.02 -5.94
N GLY A 100 -24.65 -2.54 -6.44
CA GLY A 100 -25.08 -3.92 -6.25
C GLY A 100 -24.10 -4.94 -6.85
N LEU A 101 -23.58 -4.69 -8.06
CA LEU A 101 -22.54 -5.50 -8.69
C LEU A 101 -21.23 -5.48 -7.89
N VAL A 102 -20.82 -4.34 -7.32
CA VAL A 102 -19.67 -4.24 -6.41
C VAL A 102 -19.88 -5.09 -5.16
N VAL A 103 -21.06 -5.01 -4.54
CA VAL A 103 -21.41 -5.81 -3.35
C VAL A 103 -21.41 -7.30 -3.67
N ALA A 104 -21.99 -7.70 -4.81
CA ALA A 104 -21.96 -9.08 -5.28
C ALA A 104 -20.52 -9.59 -5.52
N LEU A 105 -19.69 -8.79 -6.20
CA LEU A 105 -18.29 -9.12 -6.46
C LEU A 105 -17.49 -9.29 -5.16
N GLY A 106 -17.64 -8.36 -4.20
CA GLY A 106 -17.01 -8.47 -2.88
C GLY A 106 -17.47 -9.70 -2.09
N LEU A 107 -18.76 -10.03 -2.16
CA LEU A 107 -19.35 -11.22 -1.53
C LEU A 107 -18.90 -12.55 -2.15
N VAL A 108 -18.61 -12.59 -3.45
CA VAL A 108 -18.06 -13.79 -4.12
C VAL A 108 -16.55 -13.90 -3.87
N ALA A 109 -15.79 -12.81 -4.03
CA ALA A 109 -14.35 -12.78 -3.75
C ALA A 109 -14.02 -13.18 -2.30
N ALA A 110 -14.82 -12.74 -1.32
CA ALA A 110 -14.65 -13.12 0.07
C ALA A 110 -14.94 -14.60 0.36
N ARG A 111 -15.85 -15.24 -0.40
CA ARG A 111 -16.10 -16.69 -0.32
C ARG A 111 -15.01 -17.50 -1.04
N ALA A 112 -14.42 -16.95 -2.11
CA ALA A 112 -13.39 -17.55 -2.93
C ALA A 112 -11.97 -17.57 -2.29
N LEU A 113 -11.81 -17.06 -1.07
CA LEU A 113 -10.52 -17.05 -0.37
C LEU A 113 -9.93 -18.47 -0.17
N PRO A 114 -8.60 -18.66 -0.33
CA PRO A 114 -7.96 -19.96 -0.16
C PRO A 114 -8.18 -20.57 1.23
N GLN A 115 -8.83 -21.74 1.26
CA GLN A 115 -9.15 -22.48 2.49
C GLN A 115 -7.92 -23.25 3.03
N PRO A 116 -7.77 -23.40 4.36
CA PRO A 116 -8.68 -22.93 5.41
C PRO A 116 -8.50 -21.44 5.74
N VAL A 117 -9.61 -20.70 5.85
CA VAL A 117 -9.63 -19.35 6.41
C VAL A 117 -10.03 -19.38 7.89
N SER A 118 -9.50 -18.46 8.71
CA SER A 118 -9.94 -18.35 10.11
C SER A 118 -11.37 -17.82 10.19
N ARG A 119 -12.11 -18.16 11.27
CA ARG A 119 -13.46 -17.61 11.52
C ARG A 119 -13.48 -16.07 11.52
N ARG A 120 -12.41 -15.43 12.02
CA ARG A 120 -12.25 -13.96 11.96
C ARG A 120 -12.10 -13.49 10.52
N THR A 121 -11.25 -14.14 9.73
CA THR A 121 -11.05 -13.82 8.30
C THR A 121 -12.36 -13.95 7.53
N SER A 122 -13.09 -15.06 7.70
CA SER A 122 -14.38 -15.30 7.03
C SER A 122 -15.43 -14.21 7.34
N LEU A 123 -15.57 -13.83 8.62
CA LEU A 123 -16.56 -12.82 9.05
C LEU A 123 -16.24 -11.39 8.58
N LEU A 124 -14.97 -11.08 8.33
CA LEU A 124 -14.49 -9.74 7.99
C LEU A 124 -14.16 -9.58 6.49
N ALA A 125 -13.91 -10.67 5.76
CA ALA A 125 -13.50 -10.62 4.36
C ALA A 125 -14.51 -9.93 3.45
N ALA A 126 -15.82 -10.15 3.65
CA ALA A 126 -16.86 -9.56 2.80
C ALA A 126 -16.91 -8.02 2.90
N PRO A 127 -17.10 -7.40 4.08
CA PRO A 127 -17.11 -5.94 4.16
C PRO A 127 -15.74 -5.33 3.82
N VAL A 128 -14.61 -5.98 4.14
CA VAL A 128 -13.27 -5.50 3.72
C VAL A 128 -13.15 -5.48 2.19
N ALA A 129 -13.56 -6.55 1.50
CA ALA A 129 -13.52 -6.60 0.04
C ALA A 129 -14.42 -5.52 -0.59
N ILE A 130 -15.62 -5.31 -0.04
CA ILE A 130 -16.54 -4.26 -0.50
C ILE A 130 -15.94 -2.87 -0.26
N CYS A 131 -15.37 -2.57 0.92
CA CYS A 131 -14.71 -1.29 1.18
C CYS A 131 -13.53 -1.04 0.23
N LEU A 132 -12.68 -2.05 -0.01
CA LEU A 132 -11.54 -1.93 -0.93
C LEU A 132 -12.00 -1.71 -2.38
N LEU A 133 -13.03 -2.42 -2.83
CA LEU A 133 -13.63 -2.20 -4.15
C LEU A 133 -14.21 -0.78 -4.26
N MET A 134 -15.04 -0.35 -3.31
CA MET A 134 -15.67 0.98 -3.31
C MET A 134 -14.68 2.14 -3.26
N LEU A 135 -13.47 1.94 -2.70
CA LEU A 135 -12.39 2.93 -2.72
C LEU A 135 -11.55 2.89 -4.01
N SER A 136 -11.59 1.80 -4.77
CA SER A 136 -10.68 1.55 -5.87
C SER A 136 -10.96 2.38 -7.12
N LEU A 137 -9.89 2.83 -7.79
CA LEU A 137 -9.91 3.57 -9.04
C LEU A 137 -10.77 2.91 -10.12
N PRO A 138 -10.73 1.57 -10.36
CA PRO A 138 -11.59 0.96 -11.35
C PRO A 138 -13.09 1.14 -11.04
N VAL A 139 -13.52 1.00 -9.78
CA VAL A 139 -14.93 1.20 -9.39
C VAL A 139 -15.32 2.68 -9.44
N ARG A 140 -14.46 3.59 -8.99
CA ARG A 140 -14.69 5.04 -9.11
C ARG A 140 -14.89 5.46 -10.56
N ASN A 141 -14.00 5.00 -11.45
CA ASN A 141 -14.11 5.29 -12.88
C ASN A 141 -15.34 4.58 -13.47
N THR A 142 -15.68 3.37 -13.05
CA THR A 142 -16.92 2.70 -13.52
C THR A 142 -18.16 3.53 -13.17
N LEU A 143 -18.23 4.07 -11.95
CA LEU A 143 -19.34 4.90 -11.48
C LEU A 143 -19.34 6.32 -12.09
N HIS A 144 -18.18 6.85 -12.48
CA HIS A 144 -18.06 8.14 -13.17
C HIS A 144 -18.41 8.04 -14.66
N LEU A 145 -18.00 6.96 -15.32
CA LEU A 145 -18.15 6.75 -16.76
C LEU A 145 -19.47 6.03 -17.10
N GLY A 146 -20.04 5.27 -16.17
CA GLY A 146 -21.21 4.41 -16.40
C GLY A 146 -20.85 3.09 -17.12
N GLN A 147 -19.64 2.59 -16.89
CA GLN A 147 -19.09 1.41 -17.58
C GLN A 147 -19.65 0.08 -17.04
N THR A 148 -19.51 -1.00 -17.82
CA THR A 148 -20.03 -2.36 -17.50
C THR A 148 -18.98 -3.34 -16.99
N SER A 149 -17.72 -2.91 -16.86
CA SER A 149 -16.52 -3.76 -16.62
C SER A 149 -16.50 -4.58 -15.33
N ILE A 150 -17.41 -4.33 -14.38
CA ILE A 150 -17.60 -5.20 -13.20
C ILE A 150 -18.25 -6.53 -13.60
N ILE A 151 -19.08 -6.55 -14.65
CA ILE A 151 -19.86 -7.72 -15.07
C ILE A 151 -18.96 -8.87 -15.56
N PRO A 152 -17.98 -8.68 -16.48
CA PRO A 152 -17.06 -9.76 -16.88
C PRO A 152 -16.29 -10.36 -15.69
N VAL A 153 -15.81 -9.52 -14.77
CA VAL A 153 -15.09 -9.95 -13.56
C VAL A 153 -15.99 -10.78 -12.64
N LEU A 154 -17.22 -10.31 -12.39
CA LEU A 154 -18.20 -11.02 -11.57
C LEU A 154 -18.62 -12.36 -12.18
N LEU A 155 -18.89 -12.40 -13.49
CA LEU A 155 -19.24 -13.62 -14.23
C LEU A 155 -18.14 -14.69 -14.13
N VAL A 156 -16.88 -14.29 -14.28
CA VAL A 156 -15.72 -15.21 -14.12
C VAL A 156 -15.63 -15.74 -12.69
N LEU A 157 -15.79 -14.89 -11.68
CA LEU A 157 -15.76 -15.33 -10.29
C LEU A 157 -16.97 -16.23 -9.94
N LEU A 158 -18.16 -15.96 -10.48
CA LEU A 158 -19.33 -16.84 -10.33
C LEU A 158 -19.10 -18.21 -10.99
N GLY A 159 -18.54 -18.25 -12.20
CA GLY A 159 -18.19 -19.50 -12.88
C GLY A 159 -17.10 -20.31 -12.16
N CYS A 160 -16.10 -19.64 -11.58
CA CYS A 160 -15.02 -20.31 -10.84
C CYS A 160 -15.39 -20.74 -9.41
N PHE A 161 -16.32 -20.06 -8.73
CA PHE A 161 -16.53 -20.25 -7.27
C PHE A 161 -17.98 -20.46 -6.81
N ALA A 162 -18.99 -20.15 -7.62
CA ALA A 162 -20.41 -20.24 -7.20
C ALA A 162 -21.20 -21.30 -7.98
N VAL A 163 -20.98 -21.42 -9.29
CA VAL A 163 -21.75 -22.32 -10.16
C VAL A 163 -21.28 -23.77 -10.04
N ARG A 164 -22.23 -24.69 -9.89
CA ARG A 164 -21.99 -26.13 -9.94
C ARG A 164 -21.95 -26.62 -11.39
N GLY A 165 -20.95 -27.43 -11.73
CA GLY A 165 -20.80 -28.04 -13.05
C GLY A 165 -19.96 -27.22 -14.04
N GLU A 166 -19.12 -27.92 -14.81
CA GLU A 166 -18.18 -27.30 -15.74
C GLU A 166 -18.84 -26.53 -16.89
N ARG A 167 -19.90 -27.06 -17.51
CA ARG A 167 -20.56 -26.41 -18.66
C ARG A 167 -21.09 -25.03 -18.27
N ALA A 168 -21.87 -24.93 -17.19
CA ALA A 168 -22.41 -23.67 -16.70
C ALA A 168 -21.31 -22.68 -16.24
N SER A 169 -20.21 -23.18 -15.66
CA SER A 169 -19.01 -22.36 -15.44
C SER A 169 -18.40 -21.81 -16.74
N GLY A 170 -18.39 -22.61 -17.81
CA GLY A 170 -17.90 -22.18 -19.11
C GLY A 170 -18.82 -21.14 -19.76
N ILE A 171 -20.13 -21.32 -19.68
CA ILE A 171 -21.13 -20.36 -20.19
C ILE A 171 -20.90 -18.97 -19.59
N LEU A 172 -20.80 -18.82 -18.26
CA LEU A 172 -20.59 -17.51 -17.65
C LEU A 172 -19.28 -16.85 -18.11
N ILE A 173 -18.19 -17.62 -18.26
CA ILE A 173 -16.90 -17.10 -18.72
C ILE A 173 -16.94 -16.77 -20.23
N GLY A 174 -17.74 -17.50 -21.02
CA GLY A 174 -17.99 -17.20 -22.43
C GLY A 174 -18.81 -15.93 -22.64
N VAL A 175 -19.83 -15.68 -21.80
CA VAL A 175 -20.57 -14.39 -21.75
C VAL A 175 -19.61 -13.26 -21.36
N ALA A 176 -18.76 -13.48 -20.35
CA ALA A 176 -17.75 -12.51 -19.96
C ALA A 176 -16.74 -12.20 -21.08
N ALA A 177 -16.35 -13.20 -21.88
CA ALA A 177 -15.51 -13.03 -23.06
C ALA A 177 -16.22 -12.30 -24.22
N ALA A 178 -17.53 -12.52 -24.41
CA ALA A 178 -18.30 -11.80 -25.42
C ALA A 178 -18.48 -10.31 -25.07
N LEU A 179 -18.44 -9.96 -23.77
CA LEU A 179 -18.41 -8.57 -23.28
C LEU A 179 -17.00 -7.98 -23.25
N GLN A 180 -15.96 -8.78 -22.98
CA GLN A 180 -14.56 -8.35 -22.89
C GLN A 180 -13.61 -9.46 -23.43
N PRO A 181 -13.18 -9.41 -24.70
CA PRO A 181 -12.47 -10.51 -25.36
C PRO A 181 -11.20 -11.01 -24.65
N ALA A 182 -10.49 -10.14 -23.92
CA ALA A 182 -9.32 -10.52 -23.14
C ALA A 182 -9.59 -11.63 -22.08
N VAL A 183 -10.85 -11.84 -21.68
CA VAL A 183 -11.28 -12.93 -20.80
C VAL A 183 -11.12 -14.33 -21.45
N LEU A 184 -10.91 -14.43 -22.77
CA LEU A 184 -10.54 -15.69 -23.43
C LEU A 184 -9.28 -16.34 -22.84
N LEU A 185 -8.36 -15.58 -22.23
CA LEU A 185 -7.17 -16.13 -21.56
C LEU A 185 -7.49 -17.01 -20.32
N PHE A 186 -8.74 -17.07 -19.88
CA PHE A 186 -9.20 -18.07 -18.90
C PHE A 186 -9.37 -19.47 -19.50
N ALA A 187 -9.50 -19.62 -20.83
CA ALA A 187 -9.62 -20.93 -21.48
C ALA A 187 -8.38 -21.84 -21.25
N PRO A 188 -7.13 -21.35 -21.41
CA PRO A 188 -5.92 -22.07 -20.97
C PRO A 188 -5.90 -22.42 -19.48
N LEU A 189 -6.32 -21.50 -18.60
CA LEU A 189 -6.35 -21.76 -17.15
C LEU A 189 -7.28 -22.93 -16.81
N LEU A 190 -8.49 -22.94 -17.38
CA LEU A 190 -9.45 -24.04 -17.24
C LEU A 190 -8.91 -25.35 -17.84
N TRP A 191 -8.29 -25.30 -19.02
CA TRP A 191 -7.77 -26.47 -19.71
C TRP A 191 -6.67 -27.16 -18.91
N PHE A 192 -5.64 -26.42 -18.51
CA PHE A 192 -4.50 -26.98 -17.77
C PHE A 192 -4.79 -27.26 -16.29
N THR A 193 -5.95 -26.84 -15.77
CA THR A 193 -6.50 -27.29 -14.47
C THR A 193 -7.49 -28.45 -14.60
N GLY A 194 -7.69 -28.98 -15.82
CA GLY A 194 -8.48 -30.19 -16.09
C GLY A 194 -9.96 -29.95 -16.41
N ARG A 195 -10.45 -28.70 -16.30
CA ARG A 195 -11.86 -28.32 -16.54
C ARG A 195 -12.18 -28.22 -18.04
N ARG A 196 -11.91 -29.28 -18.81
CA ARG A 196 -12.02 -29.29 -20.28
C ARG A 196 -13.44 -29.02 -20.78
N LYS A 197 -14.49 -29.44 -20.06
CA LYS A 197 -15.88 -29.16 -20.45
C LYS A 197 -16.23 -27.68 -20.20
N ALA A 198 -15.56 -27.02 -19.26
CA ALA A 198 -15.68 -25.58 -19.06
C ALA A 198 -14.95 -24.81 -20.18
N THR A 199 -13.74 -25.23 -20.58
CA THR A 199 -13.02 -24.65 -21.74
C THR A 199 -13.85 -24.76 -23.03
N ALA A 200 -14.41 -25.93 -23.33
CA ALA A 200 -15.23 -26.13 -24.52
C ALA A 200 -16.51 -25.27 -24.49
N SER A 201 -17.21 -25.25 -23.34
CA SER A 201 -18.45 -24.46 -23.21
C SER A 201 -18.21 -22.94 -23.21
N LEU A 202 -17.05 -22.49 -22.74
CA LEU A 202 -16.58 -21.10 -22.86
C LEU A 202 -16.41 -20.72 -24.33
N GLY A 203 -15.65 -21.51 -25.09
CA GLY A 203 -15.41 -21.27 -26.52
C GLY A 203 -16.70 -21.27 -27.34
N LEU A 204 -17.58 -22.26 -27.12
CA LEU A 204 -18.88 -22.35 -27.79
C LEU A 204 -19.81 -21.17 -27.44
N THR A 205 -19.85 -20.74 -26.18
CA THR A 205 -20.68 -19.60 -25.77
C THR A 205 -20.14 -18.29 -26.34
N PHE A 206 -18.81 -18.08 -26.30
CA PHE A 206 -18.19 -16.91 -26.92
C PHE A 206 -18.47 -16.86 -28.43
N ALA A 207 -18.21 -17.96 -29.15
CA ALA A 207 -18.43 -18.02 -30.59
C ALA A 207 -19.91 -17.83 -30.97
N GLY A 208 -20.83 -18.43 -30.19
CA GLY A 208 -22.27 -18.27 -30.40
C GLY A 208 -22.75 -16.83 -30.19
N LEU A 209 -22.34 -16.16 -29.11
CA LEU A 209 -22.74 -14.78 -28.83
C LEU A 209 -22.10 -13.77 -29.80
N THR A 210 -20.83 -13.99 -30.19
CA THR A 210 -20.17 -13.19 -31.23
C THR A 210 -20.81 -13.43 -32.60
N GLY A 211 -21.24 -14.65 -32.92
CA GLY A 211 -21.97 -14.98 -34.14
C GLY A 211 -23.37 -14.33 -34.19
N VAL A 212 -24.10 -14.35 -33.07
CA VAL A 212 -25.37 -13.59 -32.93
C VAL A 212 -25.13 -12.08 -33.12
N ALA A 213 -24.02 -11.55 -32.58
CA ALA A 213 -23.67 -10.15 -32.78
C ALA A 213 -23.34 -9.83 -34.24
N TRP A 214 -22.65 -10.73 -34.95
CA TRP A 214 -22.36 -10.58 -36.38
C TRP A 214 -23.61 -10.70 -37.25
N ALA A 215 -24.57 -11.55 -36.87
CA ALA A 215 -25.84 -11.69 -37.58
C ALA A 215 -26.76 -10.47 -37.42
N ALA A 216 -26.74 -9.83 -36.23
CA ALA A 216 -27.57 -8.65 -35.95
C ALA A 216 -26.89 -7.32 -36.34
N LEU A 217 -25.56 -7.23 -36.28
CA LEU A 217 -24.75 -6.06 -36.60
C LEU A 217 -23.51 -6.47 -37.43
N PRO A 218 -23.67 -6.85 -38.71
CA PRO A 218 -22.58 -7.38 -39.53
C PRO A 218 -21.50 -6.33 -39.86
N HIS A 219 -21.90 -5.08 -40.09
CA HIS A 219 -20.97 -3.98 -40.33
C HIS A 219 -20.13 -3.70 -39.08
N ASP A 220 -20.78 -3.38 -37.95
CA ASP A 220 -20.12 -3.11 -36.66
C ASP A 220 -19.18 -4.23 -36.22
N SER A 221 -19.58 -5.48 -36.45
CA SER A 221 -18.74 -6.64 -36.10
C SER A 221 -17.49 -6.72 -36.99
N THR A 222 -17.61 -6.42 -38.27
CA THR A 222 -16.45 -6.33 -39.19
C THR A 222 -15.57 -5.13 -38.85
N THR A 223 -16.14 -3.99 -38.47
CA THR A 223 -15.41 -2.80 -37.99
C THR A 223 -14.64 -3.07 -36.70
N TYR A 224 -15.26 -3.74 -35.72
CA TYR A 224 -14.63 -4.06 -34.43
C TYR A 224 -13.52 -5.10 -34.54
N TRP A 225 -13.75 -6.20 -35.28
CA TRP A 225 -12.82 -7.33 -35.33
C TRP A 225 -11.72 -7.19 -36.39
N ALA A 226 -12.02 -6.64 -37.57
CA ALA A 226 -11.05 -6.54 -38.68
C ALA A 226 -10.34 -5.18 -38.72
N HIS A 227 -11.09 -4.08 -38.67
CA HIS A 227 -10.50 -2.73 -38.78
C HIS A 227 -9.87 -2.29 -37.46
N HIS A 228 -10.56 -2.48 -36.35
CA HIS A 228 -10.10 -2.11 -35.00
C HIS A 228 -9.48 -3.27 -34.20
N LEU A 229 -9.10 -4.39 -34.83
CA LEU A 229 -8.39 -5.53 -34.21
C LEU A 229 -8.80 -5.85 -32.76
N ALA A 230 -10.10 -6.05 -32.54
CA ALA A 230 -10.74 -6.27 -31.23
C ALA A 230 -10.74 -5.05 -30.27
N GLY A 231 -10.98 -3.85 -30.80
CA GLY A 231 -11.14 -2.60 -30.04
C GLY A 231 -9.85 -1.82 -29.77
N ALA A 232 -8.79 -2.08 -30.52
CA ALA A 232 -7.65 -1.18 -30.65
C ALA A 232 -8.08 0.07 -31.44
N GLY A 233 -7.67 1.27 -30.99
CA GLY A 233 -8.01 2.55 -31.62
C GLY A 233 -9.31 3.19 -31.14
N LEU A 234 -10.30 2.42 -30.68
CA LEU A 234 -11.60 2.95 -30.23
C LEU A 234 -11.50 3.74 -28.91
N GLY A 235 -12.16 4.90 -28.86
CA GLY A 235 -12.30 5.73 -27.66
C GLY A 235 -11.26 6.85 -27.55
N ALA A 236 -10.49 6.84 -26.46
CA ALA A 236 -9.38 7.77 -26.28
C ALA A 236 -8.11 7.24 -26.97
N ASN A 237 -7.16 8.13 -27.25
CA ASN A 237 -5.88 7.76 -27.88
C ASN A 237 -5.21 6.57 -27.12
N PRO A 238 -4.65 5.57 -27.81
CA PRO A 238 -4.11 4.38 -27.14
C PRO A 238 -2.88 4.63 -26.25
N ASP A 239 -2.18 5.75 -26.42
CA ASP A 239 -1.09 6.22 -25.55
C ASP A 239 -1.58 6.83 -24.22
N ALA A 240 -2.86 7.22 -24.13
CA ALA A 240 -3.38 7.96 -23.00
C ALA A 240 -3.20 7.21 -21.66
N ASN A 241 -2.89 7.93 -20.57
CA ASN A 241 -2.65 7.37 -19.23
C ASN A 241 -3.85 6.58 -18.64
N ALA A 242 -5.03 6.65 -19.26
CA ALA A 242 -6.17 5.79 -18.99
C ALA A 242 -5.97 4.33 -19.47
N ASN A 243 -5.17 4.11 -20.51
CA ASN A 243 -4.80 2.78 -21.02
C ASN A 243 -3.59 2.22 -20.27
N GLN A 244 -3.73 1.04 -19.67
CA GLN A 244 -2.67 0.35 -18.90
C GLN A 244 -2.32 -1.02 -19.52
N SER A 245 -2.36 -1.13 -20.85
CA SER A 245 -1.81 -2.27 -21.61
C SER A 245 -0.32 -2.11 -21.94
N LEU A 246 0.34 -3.21 -22.35
CA LEU A 246 1.70 -3.17 -22.91
C LEU A 246 1.80 -2.29 -24.15
N HIS A 247 0.82 -2.38 -25.06
CA HIS A 247 0.74 -1.55 -26.26
C HIS A 247 0.70 -0.04 -25.92
N GLY A 248 -0.19 0.38 -25.02
CA GLY A 248 -0.24 1.78 -24.58
C GLY A 248 1.03 2.24 -23.85
N ALA A 249 1.76 1.33 -23.21
CA ALA A 249 3.07 1.64 -22.64
C ALA A 249 4.16 1.83 -23.70
N LEU A 250 4.19 1.01 -24.76
CA LEU A 250 5.13 1.13 -25.88
C LEU A 250 4.96 2.46 -26.63
N LEU A 251 3.71 2.85 -26.90
CA LEU A 251 3.38 4.17 -27.47
C LEU A 251 3.87 5.32 -26.57
N ARG A 252 3.68 5.22 -25.25
CA ARG A 252 4.24 6.18 -24.27
C ARG A 252 5.77 6.19 -24.17
N PHE A 253 6.47 5.22 -24.76
CA PHE A 253 7.93 5.25 -24.95
C PHE A 253 8.35 5.85 -26.30
N GLY A 254 7.41 6.33 -27.14
CA GLY A 254 7.68 6.86 -28.48
C GLY A 254 7.97 5.78 -29.51
N LEU A 255 7.49 4.55 -29.30
CA LEU A 255 7.58 3.45 -30.26
C LEU A 255 6.27 3.38 -31.05
N GLU A 256 6.35 3.46 -32.38
CA GLU A 256 5.20 3.40 -33.28
C GLU A 256 5.49 2.48 -34.49
N GLY A 257 4.43 2.01 -35.15
CA GLY A 257 4.52 1.25 -36.40
C GLY A 257 5.03 -0.19 -36.24
N PRO A 258 5.62 -0.81 -37.28
CA PRO A 258 5.90 -2.25 -37.29
C PRO A 258 6.79 -2.76 -36.14
N LEU A 259 7.68 -1.91 -35.60
CA LEU A 259 8.51 -2.25 -34.44
C LEU A 259 7.69 -2.30 -33.14
N GLU A 260 6.78 -1.35 -32.94
CA GLU A 260 5.87 -1.35 -31.79
C GLU A 260 4.98 -2.59 -31.82
N ILE A 261 4.34 -2.89 -32.96
CA ILE A 261 3.47 -4.07 -33.11
C ILE A 261 4.27 -5.36 -32.87
N GLY A 262 5.46 -5.47 -33.45
CA GLY A 262 6.35 -6.63 -33.26
C GLY A 262 6.76 -6.84 -31.80
N LEU A 263 7.12 -5.75 -31.09
CA LEU A 263 7.45 -5.79 -29.67
C LEU A 263 6.23 -6.10 -28.81
N PHE A 264 5.06 -5.52 -29.11
CA PHE A 264 3.80 -5.79 -28.41
C PHE A 264 3.42 -7.27 -28.51
N LEU A 265 3.47 -7.85 -29.72
CA LEU A 265 3.18 -9.27 -29.92
C LEU A 265 4.19 -10.18 -29.22
N ALA A 266 5.50 -9.89 -29.32
CA ALA A 266 6.54 -10.69 -28.68
C ALA A 266 6.48 -10.63 -27.14
N LEU A 267 6.38 -9.42 -26.57
CA LEU A 267 6.23 -9.23 -25.12
C LEU A 267 4.90 -9.78 -24.63
N GLY A 268 3.81 -9.56 -25.36
CA GLY A 268 2.47 -10.07 -25.05
C GLY A 268 2.45 -11.60 -25.00
N ALA A 269 3.05 -12.28 -25.97
CA ALA A 269 3.20 -13.73 -25.99
C ALA A 269 4.04 -14.25 -24.80
N ALA A 270 5.17 -13.59 -24.49
CA ALA A 270 6.01 -13.95 -23.34
C ALA A 270 5.27 -13.76 -21.99
N VAL A 271 4.56 -12.64 -21.83
CA VAL A 271 3.75 -12.32 -20.64
C VAL A 271 2.59 -13.31 -20.49
N ALA A 272 1.92 -13.67 -21.59
CA ALA A 272 0.89 -14.70 -21.62
C ALA A 272 1.44 -16.07 -21.22
N PHE A 273 2.53 -16.53 -21.83
CA PHE A 273 3.13 -17.82 -21.55
C PHE A 273 3.59 -17.95 -20.08
N VAL A 274 4.40 -17.00 -19.61
CA VAL A 274 4.93 -17.03 -18.23
C VAL A 274 3.81 -16.81 -17.21
N GLY A 275 2.94 -15.82 -17.43
CA GLY A 275 1.87 -15.47 -16.51
C GLY A 275 0.82 -16.57 -16.37
N LEU A 276 0.37 -17.18 -17.48
CA LEU A 276 -0.57 -18.30 -17.44
C LEU A 276 0.07 -19.57 -16.86
N ARG A 277 1.35 -19.86 -17.15
CA ARG A 277 2.09 -20.96 -16.51
C ARG A 277 2.17 -20.78 -14.99
N ARG A 278 2.36 -19.54 -14.51
CA ARG A 278 2.31 -19.22 -13.06
C ARG A 278 0.90 -19.32 -12.50
N ALA A 279 -0.13 -18.80 -13.17
CA ALA A 279 -1.52 -18.93 -12.76
C ALA A 279 -1.95 -20.40 -12.61
N VAL A 280 -1.65 -21.25 -13.61
CA VAL A 280 -1.90 -22.70 -13.57
C VAL A 280 -1.16 -23.38 -12.40
N LYS A 281 0.09 -22.98 -12.11
CA LYS A 281 0.83 -23.49 -10.93
C LYS A 281 0.09 -23.14 -9.63
N TYR A 282 -0.33 -21.90 -9.44
CA TYR A 282 -1.07 -21.48 -8.24
C TYR A 282 -2.48 -22.08 -8.15
N ALA A 283 -3.14 -22.36 -9.27
CA ALA A 283 -4.41 -23.10 -9.28
C ALA A 283 -4.23 -24.55 -8.80
N LYS A 284 -3.22 -25.26 -9.31
CA LYS A 284 -2.88 -26.64 -8.88
C LYS A 284 -2.42 -26.71 -7.42
N ASP A 285 -1.76 -25.66 -6.94
CA ASP A 285 -1.42 -25.45 -5.53
C ASP A 285 -2.65 -25.18 -4.62
N GLY A 286 -3.86 -25.08 -5.18
CA GLY A 286 -5.09 -24.83 -4.42
C GLY A 286 -5.32 -23.36 -4.07
N GLN A 287 -4.77 -22.43 -4.85
CA GLN A 287 -4.96 -20.97 -4.74
C GLN A 287 -5.69 -20.41 -5.96
N LEU A 288 -6.86 -20.98 -6.31
CA LEU A 288 -7.60 -20.65 -7.53
C LEU A 288 -7.94 -19.15 -7.65
N LEU A 289 -8.25 -18.44 -6.55
CA LEU A 289 -8.53 -16.99 -6.61
C LEU A 289 -7.28 -16.16 -6.95
N LEU A 290 -6.09 -16.58 -6.49
CA LEU A 290 -4.83 -15.99 -6.93
C LEU A 290 -4.60 -16.27 -8.42
N ALA A 291 -4.83 -17.50 -8.88
CA ALA A 291 -4.70 -17.84 -10.29
C ALA A 291 -5.65 -17.02 -11.19
N VAL A 292 -6.90 -16.83 -10.77
CA VAL A 292 -7.88 -15.97 -11.45
C VAL A 292 -7.39 -14.52 -11.51
N ALA A 293 -6.87 -13.98 -10.42
CA ALA A 293 -6.28 -12.65 -10.39
C ALA A 293 -5.08 -12.53 -11.35
N LEU A 294 -4.17 -13.51 -11.36
CA LEU A 294 -3.00 -13.50 -12.25
C LEU A 294 -3.37 -13.61 -13.73
N THR A 295 -4.31 -14.48 -14.10
CA THR A 295 -4.83 -14.55 -15.47
C THR A 295 -5.50 -13.24 -15.89
N GLY A 296 -6.21 -12.57 -14.98
CA GLY A 296 -6.74 -11.23 -15.23
C GLY A 296 -5.67 -10.14 -15.38
N CYS A 297 -4.59 -10.17 -14.60
CA CYS A 297 -3.44 -9.29 -14.78
C CYS A 297 -2.72 -9.50 -16.12
N VAL A 298 -2.65 -10.75 -16.60
CA VAL A 298 -2.17 -11.07 -17.95
C VAL A 298 -3.12 -10.51 -19.02
N ALA A 299 -4.43 -10.70 -18.86
CA ALA A 299 -5.43 -10.16 -19.79
C ALA A 299 -5.35 -8.63 -19.93
N VAL A 300 -5.14 -7.92 -18.82
CA VAL A 300 -4.87 -6.46 -18.80
C VAL A 300 -3.58 -6.09 -19.54
N ALA A 301 -2.49 -6.83 -19.33
CA ALA A 301 -1.21 -6.51 -19.96
C ALA A 301 -1.22 -6.77 -21.48
N VAL A 302 -1.88 -7.85 -21.92
CA VAL A 302 -1.78 -8.39 -23.29
C VAL A 302 -2.93 -7.92 -24.21
N SER A 303 -4.00 -7.34 -23.68
CA SER A 303 -5.04 -6.68 -24.50
C SER A 303 -4.48 -5.42 -25.19
N PRO A 304 -4.84 -5.08 -26.45
CA PRO A 304 -4.36 -3.86 -27.11
C PRO A 304 -4.70 -2.59 -26.32
N THR A 305 -5.91 -2.52 -25.78
CA THR A 305 -6.37 -1.47 -24.84
C THR A 305 -6.81 -2.12 -23.52
N SER A 306 -6.57 -1.45 -22.40
CA SER A 306 -6.99 -1.86 -21.06
C SER A 306 -7.20 -0.64 -20.17
N TRP A 307 -8.41 -0.10 -20.26
CA TRP A 307 -8.82 1.12 -19.56
C TRP A 307 -8.83 0.95 -18.04
N GLN A 308 -8.61 2.04 -17.29
CA GLN A 308 -8.59 2.05 -15.82
C GLN A 308 -9.82 1.39 -15.16
N HIS A 309 -11.00 1.44 -15.77
CA HIS A 309 -12.22 0.78 -15.27
C HIS A 309 -12.18 -0.76 -15.37
N GLN A 310 -11.25 -1.35 -16.13
CA GLN A 310 -11.11 -2.81 -16.34
C GLN A 310 -10.12 -3.48 -15.36
N LEU A 311 -9.38 -2.71 -14.58
CA LEU A 311 -8.19 -3.18 -13.86
C LEU A 311 -8.48 -3.91 -12.53
N LEU A 312 -9.75 -4.26 -12.26
CA LEU A 312 -10.22 -4.93 -11.03
C LEU A 312 -9.47 -6.24 -10.70
N TRP A 313 -8.98 -6.94 -11.72
CA TRP A 313 -8.17 -8.16 -11.57
C TRP A 313 -6.95 -7.97 -10.66
N LEU A 314 -6.32 -6.79 -10.73
CA LEU A 314 -5.15 -6.47 -9.92
C LEU A 314 -5.50 -6.35 -8.43
N LEU A 315 -6.66 -5.80 -8.09
CA LEU A 315 -7.13 -5.74 -6.70
C LEU A 315 -7.39 -7.15 -6.13
N LEU A 316 -7.80 -8.12 -6.95
CA LEU A 316 -7.94 -9.52 -6.51
C LEU A 316 -6.58 -10.16 -6.18
N ALA A 317 -5.45 -9.66 -6.72
CA ALA A 317 -4.12 -10.18 -6.41
C ALA A 317 -3.68 -9.93 -4.95
N VAL A 318 -4.40 -9.10 -4.19
CA VAL A 318 -4.24 -8.88 -2.73
C VAL A 318 -4.23 -10.21 -1.95
N VAL A 319 -4.90 -11.26 -2.43
CA VAL A 319 -4.95 -12.56 -1.73
C VAL A 319 -3.63 -13.34 -1.77
N GLY A 320 -2.68 -12.93 -2.62
CA GLY A 320 -1.37 -13.55 -2.76
C GLY A 320 -0.48 -13.31 -1.55
N ARG A 321 0.00 -14.40 -0.91
CA ARG A 321 0.88 -14.32 0.27
C ARG A 321 2.34 -14.19 -0.15
N VAL A 322 2.98 -13.08 0.22
CA VAL A 322 4.40 -12.79 -0.08
C VAL A 322 5.22 -12.73 1.23
N GLY A 323 6.49 -13.11 1.16
CA GLY A 323 7.46 -13.02 2.25
C GLY A 323 7.28 -14.06 3.37
N ARG A 324 8.38 -14.49 4.00
CA ARG A 324 8.34 -15.56 5.03
C ARG A 324 7.90 -15.06 6.41
N ARG A 325 8.13 -13.79 6.76
CA ARG A 325 7.79 -13.22 8.07
C ARG A 325 6.37 -12.69 8.13
N ALA A 326 5.81 -12.62 9.33
CA ALA A 326 4.46 -12.08 9.56
C ALA A 326 4.36 -10.59 9.19
N SER A 327 5.44 -9.81 9.33
CA SER A 327 5.56 -8.43 8.84
C SER A 327 5.37 -8.30 7.33
N ASP A 328 5.91 -9.25 6.57
CA ASP A 328 6.07 -9.13 5.12
C ASP A 328 4.74 -9.39 4.39
N ARG A 329 3.83 -10.12 5.04
CA ARG A 329 2.50 -10.49 4.51
C ARG A 329 1.62 -9.31 4.16
N TYR A 330 1.85 -8.15 4.77
CA TYR A 330 1.08 -6.93 4.50
C TYR A 330 1.66 -6.10 3.36
N VAL A 331 2.92 -6.30 2.98
CA VAL A 331 3.64 -5.48 1.98
C VAL A 331 2.92 -5.50 0.65
N TRP A 332 2.58 -6.70 0.17
CA TRP A 332 1.91 -6.89 -1.11
C TRP A 332 0.45 -6.39 -1.12
N PRO A 333 -0.41 -6.77 -0.16
CA PRO A 333 -1.73 -6.15 0.03
C PRO A 333 -1.72 -4.63 0.05
N ILE A 334 -0.81 -4.00 0.82
CA ILE A 334 -0.74 -2.55 0.93
C ILE A 334 -0.27 -1.92 -0.38
N ALA A 335 0.75 -2.48 -1.05
CA ALA A 335 1.22 -1.98 -2.33
C ALA A 335 0.09 -1.98 -3.39
N ILE A 336 -0.63 -3.09 -3.53
CA ILE A 336 -1.77 -3.17 -4.46
C ILE A 336 -2.91 -2.24 -4.07
N VAL A 337 -3.29 -2.16 -2.79
CA VAL A 337 -4.34 -1.23 -2.35
C VAL A 337 -3.95 0.24 -2.62
N LEU A 338 -2.68 0.62 -2.45
CA LEU A 338 -2.21 1.97 -2.78
C LEU A 338 -2.29 2.23 -4.30
N VAL A 339 -1.73 1.35 -5.14
CA VAL A 339 -1.82 1.45 -6.61
C VAL A 339 -3.27 1.46 -7.11
N MET A 340 -4.17 0.74 -6.43
CA MET A 340 -5.59 0.68 -6.77
C MET A 340 -6.42 1.83 -6.20
N THR A 341 -5.91 2.70 -5.31
CA THR A 341 -6.73 3.77 -4.68
C THR A 341 -6.16 5.17 -4.88
N LEU A 342 -4.84 5.35 -4.89
CA LEU A 342 -4.20 6.66 -5.02
C LEU A 342 -3.84 6.97 -6.48
N PRO A 343 -3.86 8.25 -6.90
CA PRO A 343 -3.26 8.68 -8.16
C PRO A 343 -1.76 8.38 -8.20
N SER A 344 -1.22 8.03 -9.37
CA SER A 344 0.21 7.77 -9.59
C SER A 344 1.11 8.92 -9.11
N LYS A 345 0.67 10.17 -9.35
CA LYS A 345 1.31 11.41 -8.89
C LYS A 345 1.49 11.49 -7.36
N MET A 346 0.69 10.79 -6.56
CA MET A 346 0.90 10.69 -5.10
C MET A 346 1.91 9.62 -4.70
N MET A 347 2.09 8.58 -5.53
CA MET A 347 2.92 7.41 -5.25
C MET A 347 4.36 7.54 -5.76
N LEU A 348 4.59 8.37 -6.78
CA LEU A 348 5.91 8.63 -7.38
C LEU A 348 6.15 10.14 -7.54
N PRO A 349 7.40 10.63 -7.49
CA PRO A 349 7.72 12.05 -7.71
C PRO A 349 7.29 12.56 -9.08
N ASN A 350 6.98 13.85 -9.17
CA ASN A 350 6.69 14.52 -10.44
C ASN A 350 8.00 15.04 -11.05
N MET A 351 8.71 14.15 -11.75
CA MET A 351 9.98 14.43 -12.44
C MET A 351 9.93 13.72 -13.78
N SER A 352 10.26 14.38 -14.89
CA SER A 352 10.16 13.82 -16.26
C SER A 352 10.86 12.47 -16.42
N ALA A 353 12.04 12.29 -15.80
CA ALA A 353 12.78 11.02 -15.79
C ALA A 353 12.04 9.85 -15.10
N LEU A 354 10.94 10.10 -14.38
CA LEU A 354 10.09 9.11 -13.74
C LEU A 354 8.69 9.02 -14.36
N ASP A 355 8.37 9.84 -15.36
CA ASP A 355 7.05 9.83 -16.01
C ASP A 355 6.70 8.45 -16.61
N PRO A 356 7.60 7.73 -17.30
CA PRO A 356 7.30 6.38 -17.80
C PRO A 356 7.08 5.34 -16.69
N LEU A 357 7.64 5.55 -15.49
CA LEU A 357 7.40 4.69 -14.32
C LEU A 357 6.07 5.04 -13.64
N ARG A 358 5.77 6.34 -13.53
CA ARG A 358 4.58 6.91 -12.91
C ARG A 358 3.32 6.56 -13.70
N ASP A 359 3.36 6.75 -15.00
CA ASP A 359 2.16 6.69 -15.83
C ASP A 359 1.87 5.27 -16.34
N ASN A 360 2.82 4.34 -16.15
CA ASN A 360 2.62 2.89 -16.28
C ASN A 360 2.51 2.15 -14.93
N VAL A 361 2.39 2.84 -13.78
CA VAL A 361 2.50 2.21 -12.44
C VAL A 361 1.51 1.06 -12.20
N VAL A 362 0.33 1.10 -12.83
CA VAL A 362 -0.70 0.06 -12.67
C VAL A 362 -0.41 -1.15 -13.54
N LEU A 363 0.00 -0.94 -14.80
CA LEU A 363 0.55 -1.99 -15.67
C LEU A 363 1.74 -2.69 -14.99
N LEU A 364 2.69 -1.93 -14.45
CA LEU A 364 3.87 -2.47 -13.76
C LEU A 364 3.49 -3.32 -12.55
N ALA A 365 2.46 -2.95 -11.80
CA ALA A 365 1.91 -3.78 -10.73
C ALA A 365 1.21 -5.06 -11.25
N ALA A 366 0.52 -5.01 -12.39
CA ALA A 366 -0.07 -6.18 -13.05
C ALA A 366 1.02 -7.14 -13.57
N LEU A 367 2.06 -6.63 -14.23
CA LEU A 367 3.23 -7.40 -14.69
C LEU A 367 4.00 -7.99 -13.51
N ALA A 368 4.24 -7.22 -12.44
CA ALA A 368 4.86 -7.72 -11.22
C ALA A 368 4.04 -8.87 -10.61
N SER A 369 2.71 -8.74 -10.55
CA SER A 369 1.81 -9.83 -10.12
C SER A 369 2.00 -11.07 -10.99
N ALA A 370 1.80 -10.92 -12.31
CA ALA A 370 1.76 -12.01 -13.28
C ALA A 370 3.10 -12.74 -13.42
N LEU A 371 4.23 -12.03 -13.32
CA LEU A 371 5.54 -12.54 -13.71
C LEU A 371 6.53 -12.68 -12.53
N ILE A 372 6.67 -11.63 -11.71
CA ILE A 372 7.84 -11.46 -10.82
C ILE A 372 7.56 -11.92 -9.37
N VAL A 373 6.44 -11.49 -8.80
CA VAL A 373 6.22 -11.50 -7.34
C VAL A 373 6.13 -12.94 -6.79
N PRO A 374 7.05 -13.37 -5.90
CA PRO A 374 7.13 -14.77 -5.47
C PRO A 374 6.08 -15.08 -4.40
N PHE A 375 4.83 -15.29 -4.83
CA PHE A 375 3.77 -15.80 -3.96
C PHE A 375 4.13 -17.19 -3.44
N LEU A 376 3.95 -17.39 -2.14
CA LEU A 376 4.21 -18.66 -1.47
C LEU A 376 3.20 -19.72 -1.91
N SER A 377 3.71 -20.91 -2.20
CA SER A 377 2.90 -22.13 -2.35
C SER A 377 2.30 -22.56 -1.02
N ARG A 378 1.13 -23.19 -1.07
CA ARG A 378 0.43 -23.75 0.10
C ARG A 378 1.17 -24.89 0.79
N THR A 379 2.15 -25.51 0.14
CA THR A 379 3.01 -26.55 0.74
C THR A 379 4.15 -25.97 1.59
N ALA A 380 4.48 -24.68 1.44
CA ALA A 380 5.50 -24.04 2.25
C ALA A 380 5.05 -23.93 3.73
N PRO A 381 5.85 -24.36 4.72
CA PRO A 381 5.47 -24.26 6.14
C PRO A 381 5.08 -22.83 6.56
N GLU A 382 5.77 -21.83 6.02
CA GLU A 382 5.51 -20.42 6.30
C GLU A 382 4.19 -19.92 5.71
N TYR A 383 3.52 -20.66 4.80
CA TYR A 383 2.23 -20.25 4.23
C TYR A 383 1.18 -20.12 5.32
N GLN A 384 1.09 -21.12 6.20
CA GLN A 384 0.16 -21.16 7.33
C GLN A 384 0.74 -20.51 8.59
N LYS A 385 2.01 -20.82 8.92
CA LYS A 385 2.70 -20.33 10.12
C LYS A 385 3.86 -19.40 9.71
N PRO A 386 3.59 -18.13 9.34
CA PRO A 386 4.66 -17.19 9.00
C PRO A 386 5.62 -17.01 10.18
N ILE A 387 6.90 -16.76 9.90
CA ILE A 387 7.92 -16.52 10.93
C ILE A 387 7.45 -15.33 11.79
N PRO A 388 7.26 -15.50 13.12
CA PRO A 388 6.73 -14.45 13.97
C PRO A 388 7.60 -13.18 13.93
N THR A 389 6.95 -12.03 13.88
CA THR A 389 7.63 -10.74 14.05
C THR A 389 8.13 -10.64 15.49
N SER A 390 9.43 -10.41 15.69
CA SER A 390 9.98 -10.17 17.03
C SER A 390 9.45 -8.85 17.58
N TYR A 391 8.76 -8.90 18.71
CA TYR A 391 8.30 -7.73 19.45
C TYR A 391 9.18 -7.49 20.67
N ALA A 392 9.31 -6.23 21.09
CA ALA A 392 9.86 -5.87 22.39
C ALA A 392 8.83 -6.18 23.48
N ASP A 393 9.30 -6.64 24.64
CA ASP A 393 8.46 -6.77 25.82
C ASP A 393 7.90 -5.40 26.26
N PRO A 394 6.69 -5.35 26.85
CA PRO A 394 6.13 -4.11 27.39
C PRO A 394 6.97 -3.60 28.57
N VAL A 395 7.93 -2.70 28.28
CA VAL A 395 8.72 -2.03 29.32
C VAL A 395 7.76 -1.29 30.26
N PRO A 396 7.75 -1.59 31.57
CA PRO A 396 6.85 -0.94 32.51
C PRO A 396 7.12 0.56 32.55
N ALA A 397 6.08 1.36 32.36
CA ALA A 397 6.18 2.80 32.49
C ALA A 397 6.33 3.20 33.97
N ARG A 398 7.09 4.27 34.23
CA ARG A 398 7.28 4.85 35.58
C ARG A 398 5.95 5.23 36.26
N TRP A 399 4.89 5.39 35.48
CA TRP A 399 3.53 5.70 35.91
C TRP A 399 2.61 4.60 35.37
N LYS A 400 1.78 3.98 36.22
CA LYS A 400 0.99 2.77 35.85
C LYS A 400 -0.02 2.98 34.70
N TRP A 401 -0.36 4.25 34.40
CA TRP A 401 -1.29 4.66 33.34
C TRP A 401 -0.61 5.22 32.07
N VAL A 402 0.72 5.18 31.96
CA VAL A 402 1.47 5.76 30.81
C VAL A 402 2.11 4.64 29.97
N PRO A 403 1.32 3.61 29.63
CA PRO A 403 0.52 3.77 28.43
C PRO A 403 -0.99 3.67 28.69
N LEU A 404 -1.73 4.74 28.36
CA LEU A 404 -3.20 4.74 28.36
C LEU A 404 -3.75 3.73 27.33
N PHE A 405 -3.02 3.56 26.21
CA PHE A 405 -3.47 2.79 25.05
C PHE A 405 -2.31 1.98 24.42
N PRO A 406 -1.87 0.86 25.04
CA PRO A 406 -0.78 0.02 24.53
C PRO A 406 -1.20 -0.87 23.33
N PHE A 407 -1.86 -0.28 22.33
CA PHE A 407 -2.30 -0.98 21.12
C PHE A 407 -1.11 -1.35 20.22
N TRP A 408 -0.05 -0.55 20.20
CA TRP A 408 1.05 -0.67 19.24
C TRP A 408 2.24 -1.44 19.82
N ARG A 409 2.21 -2.78 19.70
CA ARG A 409 3.36 -3.64 20.06
C ARG A 409 4.60 -3.24 19.24
N ARG A 410 5.69 -2.87 19.91
CA ARG A 410 6.93 -2.41 19.25
C ARG A 410 7.64 -3.56 18.56
N VAL A 411 7.77 -3.47 17.24
CA VAL A 411 8.50 -4.40 16.38
C VAL A 411 10.01 -4.11 16.48
N LEU A 412 10.81 -5.14 16.72
CA LEU A 412 12.29 -5.05 16.79
C LEU A 412 12.98 -5.23 15.43
N THR A 413 12.34 -5.92 14.49
CA THR A 413 12.90 -6.21 13.16
C THR A 413 12.93 -4.98 12.27
N ARG A 414 13.81 -4.98 11.24
CA ARG A 414 13.77 -3.99 10.16
C ARG A 414 12.36 -3.96 9.54
N PRO A 415 11.78 -2.77 9.27
CA PRO A 415 10.62 -2.67 8.40
C PRO A 415 10.95 -3.13 6.98
N ASN A 416 9.91 -3.30 6.16
CA ASN A 416 10.09 -3.47 4.72
C ASN A 416 10.34 -2.11 4.06
N LEU A 417 11.44 -1.97 3.32
CA LEU A 417 11.86 -0.70 2.70
C LEU A 417 10.78 -0.12 1.77
N LEU A 418 10.09 -0.95 0.98
CA LEU A 418 9.05 -0.47 0.06
C LEU A 418 7.90 0.20 0.81
N LEU A 419 7.50 -0.34 1.98
CA LEU A 419 6.45 0.27 2.80
C LEU A 419 6.88 1.59 3.44
N GLU A 420 8.13 1.71 3.89
CA GLU A 420 8.61 2.96 4.49
C GLU A 420 8.84 4.03 3.40
N LEU A 421 9.31 3.67 2.19
CA LEU A 421 9.39 4.57 1.04
C LEU A 421 8.01 5.04 0.57
N LEU A 422 7.03 4.12 0.47
CA LEU A 422 5.64 4.48 0.14
C LEU A 422 5.01 5.34 1.24
N LEU A 423 5.27 5.06 2.52
CA LEU A 423 4.80 5.88 3.64
C LEU A 423 5.38 7.32 3.57
N ILE A 424 6.68 7.45 3.30
CA ILE A 424 7.34 8.75 3.12
C ILE A 424 6.76 9.48 1.90
N ARG A 425 6.62 8.82 0.75
CA ARG A 425 6.15 9.47 -0.49
C ARG A 425 4.67 9.85 -0.44
N VAL A 426 3.80 8.97 0.05
CA VAL A 426 2.37 9.29 0.23
C VAL A 426 2.18 10.34 1.34
N GLY A 427 2.95 10.25 2.43
CA GLY A 427 2.95 11.26 3.49
C GLY A 427 3.40 12.64 2.99
N TYR A 428 4.45 12.71 2.17
CA TYR A 428 4.89 13.94 1.51
C TYR A 428 3.85 14.47 0.51
N SER A 429 3.17 13.58 -0.23
CA SER A 429 2.10 14.01 -1.15
C SER A 429 0.88 14.54 -0.41
N ALA A 430 0.53 13.98 0.75
CA ALA A 430 -0.52 14.50 1.62
C ALA A 430 -0.09 15.86 2.22
N TYR A 431 1.15 15.96 2.69
CA TYR A 431 1.75 17.21 3.19
C TYR A 431 1.62 18.35 2.17
N GLN A 432 2.00 18.11 0.91
CA GLN A 432 1.87 19.12 -0.14
C GLN A 432 0.40 19.49 -0.43
N GLN A 433 -0.52 18.51 -0.48
CA GLN A 433 -1.95 18.78 -0.69
C GLN A 433 -2.58 19.60 0.44
N THR A 434 -2.30 19.27 1.71
CA THR A 434 -2.79 20.04 2.87
C THR A 434 -2.24 21.47 2.87
N ARG A 435 -0.95 21.65 2.55
CA ARG A 435 -0.30 22.98 2.50
C ARG A 435 -0.84 23.87 1.37
N LEU A 436 -1.31 23.29 0.26
CA LEU A 436 -2.01 23.99 -0.83
C LEU A 436 -3.49 24.28 -0.49
N ALA A 437 -4.16 23.39 0.23
CA ALA A 437 -5.55 23.59 0.67
C ALA A 437 -5.67 24.69 1.74
N ALA A 438 -4.64 24.89 2.57
CA ALA A 438 -4.62 25.87 3.66
C ALA A 438 -4.79 27.33 3.19
N THR A 439 -4.34 27.69 1.97
CA THR A 439 -4.49 29.05 1.41
C THR A 439 -5.73 29.21 0.53
N GLY A 440 -6.71 28.29 0.63
CA GLY A 440 -7.93 28.33 -0.19
C GLY A 440 -7.72 27.92 -1.65
N GLY A 441 -6.57 27.31 -1.99
CA GLY A 441 -6.27 26.82 -3.34
C GLY A 441 -5.67 27.86 -4.30
N THR A 442 -5.56 29.13 -3.89
CA THR A 442 -4.80 30.16 -4.61
C THR A 442 -3.66 30.69 -3.72
N ILE A 443 -2.77 31.52 -4.29
CA ILE A 443 -1.73 32.22 -3.51
C ILE A 443 -2.32 33.46 -2.82
N SER A 444 -3.22 34.19 -3.49
CA SER A 444 -3.85 35.41 -2.97
C SER A 444 -4.81 35.16 -1.81
N GLY A 445 -5.67 34.13 -1.86
CA GLY A 445 -6.71 33.85 -0.85
C GLY A 445 -6.19 33.43 0.54
N GLY A 446 -4.87 33.21 0.66
CA GLY A 446 -4.19 32.93 1.92
C GLY A 446 -3.27 34.04 2.42
N ARG A 447 -2.93 35.04 1.60
CA ARG A 447 -1.91 36.06 1.87
C ARG A 447 -2.29 36.96 3.06
N GLU A 448 -3.37 37.71 2.92
CA GLU A 448 -3.91 38.67 3.92
C GLU A 448 -4.03 38.05 5.33
N ARG A 449 -4.60 36.84 5.44
CA ARG A 449 -4.74 36.13 6.72
C ARG A 449 -3.40 35.78 7.36
N ALA A 450 -2.41 35.42 6.54
CA ALA A 450 -1.10 35.02 7.01
C ALA A 450 -0.24 36.23 7.42
N GLU A 451 -0.44 37.39 6.78
CA GLU A 451 0.18 38.67 7.16
C GLU A 451 -0.42 39.21 8.46
N ALA A 452 -1.75 39.18 8.62
CA ALA A 452 -2.41 39.52 9.89
C ALA A 452 -1.99 38.61 11.06
N HIS A 453 -1.68 37.33 10.79
CA HIS A 453 -1.05 36.45 11.78
C HIS A 453 0.45 36.80 12.01
N GLY A 454 1.13 37.38 11.02
CA GLY A 454 2.50 37.89 11.09
C GLY A 454 2.61 39.07 12.06
N GLU A 455 1.71 40.05 11.91
CA GLU A 455 1.53 41.16 12.85
C GLU A 455 1.27 40.67 14.28
N GLN A 456 0.41 39.66 14.44
CA GLN A 456 0.13 39.03 15.74
C GLN A 456 1.39 38.41 16.36
N ILE A 457 2.15 37.62 15.61
CA ILE A 457 3.40 37.02 16.10
C ILE A 457 4.44 38.10 16.44
N HIS A 458 4.61 39.10 15.57
CA HIS A 458 5.55 40.20 15.80
C HIS A 458 5.20 41.01 17.05
N SER A 459 3.92 41.33 17.28
CA SER A 459 3.48 42.05 18.48
C SER A 459 3.66 41.25 19.77
N ILE A 460 3.55 39.91 19.71
CA ILE A 460 3.86 39.02 20.84
C ILE A 460 5.37 38.98 21.09
N GLU A 461 6.21 38.96 20.05
CA GLU A 461 7.67 39.00 20.19
C GLU A 461 8.16 40.34 20.75
N GLN A 462 7.61 41.48 20.30
CA GLN A 462 7.86 42.80 20.89
C GLN A 462 7.45 42.86 22.38
N PHE A 463 6.28 42.31 22.73
CA PHE A 463 5.81 42.22 24.13
C PHE A 463 6.71 41.33 25.01
N LEU A 464 7.37 40.33 24.41
CA LEU A 464 8.35 39.47 25.08
C LEU A 464 9.79 40.00 24.98
N HIS A 465 10.02 41.17 24.36
CA HIS A 465 11.33 41.77 24.07
C HIS A 465 12.27 40.85 23.28
N ILE A 466 11.76 40.22 22.23
CA ILE A 466 12.48 39.32 21.31
C ILE A 466 12.79 40.06 20.00
N ASP A 467 13.67 41.06 20.07
CA ASP A 467 14.01 41.93 18.92
C ASP A 467 15.25 41.45 18.12
N ILE A 468 15.73 40.23 18.39
CA ILE A 468 17.00 39.70 17.83
C ILE A 468 16.95 39.48 16.31
N GLU A 469 15.75 39.30 15.74
CA GLU A 469 15.59 38.84 14.36
C GLU A 469 16.07 39.84 13.33
N HIS A 470 15.55 41.07 13.40
CA HIS A 470 15.87 42.13 12.46
C HIS A 470 17.37 42.45 12.50
N TRP A 471 17.96 42.50 13.70
CA TRP A 471 19.41 42.63 13.88
C TRP A 471 20.19 41.47 13.22
N PHE A 472 19.78 40.21 13.43
CA PHE A 472 20.51 39.06 12.92
C PHE A 472 20.34 38.86 11.41
N ASN A 473 19.18 39.20 10.85
CA ASN A 473 18.93 39.22 9.41
C ASN A 473 19.77 40.29 8.70
N HIS A 474 19.78 41.53 9.20
CA HIS A 474 20.65 42.60 8.67
C HIS A 474 22.14 42.29 8.87
N LEU A 475 22.53 41.64 9.96
CA LEU A 475 23.90 41.14 10.17
C LEU A 475 24.27 40.04 9.15
N THR A 476 23.32 39.18 8.79
CA THR A 476 23.52 38.12 7.79
C THR A 476 23.66 38.73 6.39
N ALA A 477 22.69 39.54 5.95
CA ALA A 477 22.67 40.14 4.62
C ALA A 477 23.89 41.04 4.31
N ARG A 478 24.46 41.71 5.33
CA ARG A 478 25.67 42.54 5.16
C ARG A 478 26.99 41.76 5.22
N THR A 479 26.95 40.44 5.41
CA THR A 479 28.12 39.60 5.67
C THR A 479 28.17 38.45 4.66
N PRO A 480 28.76 38.63 3.45
CA PRO A 480 28.54 37.73 2.30
C PRO A 480 28.88 36.25 2.52
N TRP A 481 29.88 35.94 3.36
CA TRP A 481 30.21 34.55 3.70
C TRP A 481 29.13 33.90 4.59
N MET A 482 28.51 34.68 5.47
CA MET A 482 27.52 34.22 6.44
C MET A 482 26.14 34.10 5.79
N GLU A 483 25.82 35.05 4.90
CA GLU A 483 24.71 34.98 3.95
C GLU A 483 24.80 33.69 3.10
N SER A 484 25.91 33.50 2.38
CA SER A 484 26.16 32.31 1.54
C SER A 484 26.06 31.01 2.34
N PHE A 485 26.62 30.99 3.56
CA PHE A 485 26.54 29.84 4.45
C PHE A 485 25.11 29.54 4.89
N PHE A 486 24.36 30.53 5.40
CA PHE A 486 23.00 30.30 5.88
C PHE A 486 21.99 30.04 4.76
N ASN A 487 22.13 30.67 3.60
CA ASN A 487 21.34 30.36 2.39
C ASN A 487 21.54 28.89 1.98
N PHE A 488 22.80 28.41 1.92
CA PHE A 488 23.11 27.01 1.62
C PHE A 488 22.64 26.04 2.72
N TYR A 489 22.79 26.43 3.99
CA TYR A 489 22.36 25.62 5.13
C TYR A 489 20.85 25.44 5.16
N TYR A 490 20.10 26.54 4.98
CA TYR A 490 18.66 26.57 4.88
C TYR A 490 18.17 25.68 3.75
N THR A 491 18.64 25.91 2.53
CA THR A 491 18.16 25.18 1.34
C THR A 491 18.50 23.68 1.36
N SER A 492 19.65 23.29 1.89
CA SER A 492 20.17 21.92 1.72
C SER A 492 20.03 21.00 2.95
N PHE A 493 20.41 21.46 4.15
CA PHE A 493 20.68 20.54 5.27
C PHE A 493 19.39 19.95 5.88
N HIS A 494 18.27 20.66 5.78
CA HIS A 494 16.98 20.22 6.34
C HIS A 494 16.40 18.98 5.65
N PHE A 495 16.80 18.65 4.41
CA PHE A 495 16.48 17.37 3.78
C PHE A 495 17.60 16.32 4.00
N VAL A 496 18.86 16.70 3.79
CA VAL A 496 19.99 15.77 3.78
C VAL A 496 20.22 15.13 5.14
N VAL A 497 20.15 15.89 6.24
CA VAL A 497 20.46 15.38 7.58
C VAL A 497 19.37 14.43 8.10
N PRO A 498 18.06 14.75 8.05
CA PRO A 498 17.02 13.80 8.48
C PRO A 498 17.00 12.51 7.68
N LEU A 499 17.19 12.57 6.36
CA LEU A 499 17.28 11.38 5.51
C LEU A 499 18.50 10.53 5.86
N SER A 500 19.65 11.16 6.14
CA SER A 500 20.87 10.47 6.57
C SER A 500 20.71 9.80 7.94
N VAL A 501 20.11 10.49 8.93
CA VAL A 501 19.79 9.91 10.24
C VAL A 501 18.84 8.72 10.09
N LEU A 502 17.76 8.86 9.31
CA LEU A 502 16.83 7.76 9.02
C LEU A 502 17.52 6.57 8.34
N ALA A 503 18.36 6.79 7.34
CA ALA A 503 19.10 5.73 6.64
C ALA A 503 20.07 5.00 7.59
N ILE A 504 20.87 5.73 8.37
CA ILE A 504 21.81 5.17 9.36
C ILE A 504 21.06 4.33 10.40
N LEU A 505 19.91 4.80 10.89
CA LEU A 505 19.10 4.05 11.85
C LEU A 505 18.42 2.83 11.21
N TYR A 506 17.90 2.92 9.98
CA TYR A 506 17.30 1.79 9.27
C TYR A 506 18.31 0.65 9.06
N LEU A 507 19.53 1.01 8.65
CA LEU A 507 20.62 0.07 8.44
C LEU A 507 21.17 -0.47 9.78
N ARG A 508 21.57 0.39 10.72
CA ARG A 508 22.35 -0.01 11.91
C ARG A 508 21.55 -0.20 13.21
N ARG A 509 20.37 0.41 13.37
CA ARG A 509 19.58 0.39 14.63
C ARG A 509 18.06 0.25 14.39
N PRO A 510 17.56 -0.89 13.86
CA PRO A 510 16.19 -1.00 13.33
C PRO A 510 15.06 -0.70 14.31
N ALA A 511 15.17 -1.12 15.57
CA ALA A 511 14.19 -0.81 16.61
C ALA A 511 14.13 0.69 16.93
N GLN A 512 15.28 1.38 16.88
CA GLN A 512 15.39 2.82 17.14
C GLN A 512 14.94 3.65 15.93
N TYR A 513 15.13 3.15 14.71
CA TYR A 513 14.52 3.73 13.50
C TYR A 513 13.00 3.86 13.63
N ARG A 514 12.32 2.78 14.06
CA ARG A 514 10.85 2.80 14.19
C ARG A 514 10.36 3.80 15.24
N TRP A 515 11.09 3.96 16.34
CA TRP A 515 10.84 4.99 17.36
C TRP A 515 11.05 6.40 16.79
N ALA A 516 12.23 6.69 16.26
CA ALA A 516 12.59 8.03 15.78
C ALA A 516 11.70 8.46 14.60
N ARG A 517 11.47 7.59 13.61
CA ARG A 517 10.56 7.86 12.46
C ARG A 517 9.12 8.10 12.93
N SER A 518 8.65 7.43 13.99
CA SER A 518 7.33 7.70 14.55
C SER A 518 7.23 9.09 15.17
N ALA A 519 8.24 9.54 15.91
CA ALA A 519 8.26 10.88 16.47
C ALA A 519 8.30 11.96 15.38
N LEU A 520 9.12 11.79 14.34
CA LEU A 520 9.15 12.67 13.16
C LEU A 520 7.80 12.72 12.44
N GLY A 521 7.18 11.55 12.23
CA GLY A 521 5.87 11.45 11.58
C GLY A 521 4.77 12.17 12.35
N PHE A 522 4.72 12.02 13.68
CA PHE A 522 3.76 12.75 14.51
C PHE A 522 4.06 14.26 14.55
N ALA A 523 5.32 14.67 14.63
CA ALA A 523 5.70 16.09 14.59
C ALA A 523 5.27 16.76 13.27
N THR A 524 5.52 16.12 12.12
CA THR A 524 5.08 16.63 10.81
C THR A 524 3.56 16.62 10.65
N LEU A 525 2.84 15.64 11.23
CA LEU A 525 1.36 15.65 11.23
C LEU A 525 0.79 16.78 12.11
N LEU A 526 1.40 17.07 13.25
CA LEU A 526 1.01 18.19 14.11
C LEU A 526 1.33 19.54 13.45
N ALA A 527 2.47 19.66 12.77
CA ALA A 527 2.81 20.85 11.98
C ALA A 527 1.82 21.09 10.84
N LEU A 528 1.32 20.04 10.18
CA LEU A 528 0.27 20.15 9.16
C LEU A 528 -1.08 20.66 9.70
N VAL A 529 -1.41 20.32 10.95
CA VAL A 529 -2.57 20.92 11.63
C VAL A 529 -2.30 22.41 11.93
N GLY A 530 -1.08 22.75 12.33
CA GLY A 530 -0.60 24.13 12.48
C GLY A 530 -0.76 24.96 11.20
N PHE A 531 -0.11 24.55 10.10
CA PHE A 531 -0.18 25.27 8.81
C PHE A 531 -1.61 25.42 8.26
N TRP A 532 -2.54 24.53 8.61
CA TRP A 532 -3.93 24.61 8.19
C TRP A 532 -4.78 25.52 9.10
N GLY A 533 -4.54 25.52 10.42
CA GLY A 533 -5.28 26.33 11.38
C GLY A 533 -4.73 27.76 11.56
N TYR A 534 -3.43 27.95 11.35
CA TYR A 534 -2.70 29.20 11.54
C TYR A 534 -1.63 29.37 10.42
N PRO A 535 -2.05 29.63 9.16
CA PRO A 535 -1.12 30.03 8.10
C PRO A 535 -0.43 31.34 8.52
N LEU A 536 0.87 31.48 8.24
CA LEU A 536 1.68 32.60 8.75
C LEU A 536 2.67 33.10 7.70
N ALA A 537 2.74 34.42 7.52
CA ALA A 537 3.74 35.09 6.73
C ALA A 537 5.08 35.13 7.49
N PRO A 538 6.20 34.72 6.88
CA PRO A 538 7.54 34.87 7.46
C PRO A 538 8.00 36.34 7.42
N PRO A 539 8.99 36.74 8.26
CA PRO A 539 9.44 38.13 8.36
C PRO A 539 9.74 38.81 7.02
N ARG A 540 10.42 38.11 6.09
CA ARG A 540 10.78 38.61 4.75
C ARG A 540 9.61 38.89 3.80
N LEU A 541 8.37 38.55 4.17
CA LEU A 541 7.16 38.89 3.43
C LEU A 541 6.31 39.99 4.12
N MET A 542 6.78 40.55 5.24
CA MET A 542 6.13 41.67 5.92
C MET A 542 6.76 42.98 5.43
N GLU A 543 6.15 43.60 4.42
CA GLU A 543 6.73 44.74 3.66
C GLU A 543 7.14 45.91 4.58
N ASP A 544 6.31 46.27 5.56
CA ASP A 544 6.55 47.40 6.48
C ASP A 544 7.63 47.13 7.57
N LEU A 545 8.12 45.90 7.72
CA LEU A 545 9.02 45.50 8.81
C LEU A 545 10.52 45.43 8.44
N GLY A 546 10.89 45.78 7.21
CA GLY A 546 12.28 46.03 6.82
C GLY A 546 13.22 44.80 6.77
N PHE A 547 12.68 43.59 6.76
CA PHE A 547 13.45 42.34 6.64
C PHE A 547 13.93 42.09 5.20
N ILE A 548 15.08 41.43 5.06
CA ILE A 548 15.76 41.15 3.78
C ILE A 548 15.63 39.66 3.44
N ASP A 549 15.05 39.34 2.28
CA ASP A 549 15.11 37.99 1.68
C ASP A 549 16.48 37.75 1.04
N THR A 550 17.39 37.13 1.81
CA THR A 550 18.74 36.78 1.32
C THR A 550 18.76 35.62 0.33
N ILE A 551 17.65 34.89 0.14
CA ILE A 551 17.62 33.65 -0.65
C ILE A 551 17.11 33.91 -2.07
N HIS A 552 16.09 34.75 -2.21
CA HIS A 552 15.46 35.07 -3.49
C HIS A 552 15.79 36.50 -3.97
N GLY A 553 16.40 37.33 -3.12
CA GLY A 553 16.65 38.75 -3.39
C GLY A 553 15.36 39.59 -3.33
N PRO A 554 15.44 40.89 -3.71
CA PRO A 554 14.30 41.80 -3.70
C PRO A 554 13.11 41.24 -4.48
N GLN A 555 11.93 41.23 -3.85
CA GLN A 555 10.71 40.67 -4.42
C GLN A 555 9.78 41.77 -4.96
N ASP A 556 9.24 41.58 -6.15
CA ASP A 556 8.04 42.27 -6.59
C ASP A 556 6.83 41.57 -5.94
N PHE A 557 6.23 42.20 -4.94
CA PHE A 557 5.10 41.63 -4.21
C PHE A 557 3.79 41.58 -5.03
N SER A 558 3.75 42.20 -6.22
CA SER A 558 2.66 42.06 -7.20
C SER A 558 2.89 40.88 -8.16
N GLN A 559 4.14 40.55 -8.48
CA GLN A 559 4.53 39.42 -9.35
C GLN A 559 5.77 38.66 -8.82
N PRO A 560 5.69 38.00 -7.65
CA PRO A 560 6.88 37.48 -6.99
C PRO A 560 7.45 36.23 -7.67
N ASP A 561 8.73 36.26 -8.05
CA ASP A 561 9.43 35.08 -8.55
C ASP A 561 10.32 34.42 -7.48
N TYR A 562 9.72 33.45 -6.81
CA TYR A 562 10.42 32.58 -5.88
C TYR A 562 11.17 31.41 -6.55
N GLY A 563 11.17 31.33 -7.89
CA GLY A 563 11.81 30.26 -8.65
C GLY A 563 10.96 28.99 -8.85
N THR A 564 11.38 28.16 -9.82
CA THR A 564 10.54 27.10 -10.43
C THR A 564 10.15 25.96 -9.47
N LEU A 565 11.00 25.59 -8.52
CA LEU A 565 10.67 24.61 -7.48
C LEU A 565 9.71 25.16 -6.43
N THR A 566 9.77 26.46 -6.18
CA THR A 566 9.08 27.14 -5.07
C THR A 566 7.63 27.49 -5.42
N LYS A 567 7.28 27.53 -6.72
CA LYS A 567 5.90 27.54 -7.21
C LYS A 567 5.09 26.28 -6.82
N LEU A 568 5.74 25.26 -6.27
CA LEU A 568 5.12 24.08 -5.64
C LEU A 568 5.06 24.16 -4.10
N THR A 569 5.46 25.28 -3.47
CA THR A 569 5.52 25.43 -2.01
C THR A 569 4.92 26.75 -1.53
N ASN A 570 3.73 26.68 -0.95
CA ASN A 570 3.06 27.83 -0.31
C ASN A 570 3.95 28.49 0.77
N GLN A 571 4.38 29.73 0.53
CA GLN A 571 5.29 30.47 1.42
C GLN A 571 4.63 30.98 2.71
N TYR A 572 3.30 31.14 2.74
CA TYR A 572 2.50 31.62 3.87
C TYR A 572 2.18 30.50 4.88
N ALA A 573 3.20 29.70 5.20
CA ALA A 573 3.13 28.54 6.07
C ALA A 573 4.40 28.44 6.94
N ALA A 574 4.70 29.52 7.67
CA ALA A 574 5.88 29.58 8.52
C ALA A 574 5.70 28.81 9.85
N MET A 575 4.55 28.95 10.54
CA MET A 575 4.30 28.33 11.85
C MET A 575 3.64 26.95 11.76
N PRO A 576 4.16 25.91 12.45
CA PRO A 576 5.44 25.85 13.17
C PRO A 576 6.61 25.51 12.24
N SER A 577 7.81 26.03 12.52
CA SER A 577 8.96 25.83 11.64
C SER A 577 9.37 24.37 11.53
N LEU A 578 9.07 23.73 10.40
CA LEU A 578 9.50 22.36 10.12
C LEU A 578 11.00 22.25 9.83
N HIS A 579 11.65 23.31 9.34
CA HIS A 579 13.10 23.36 9.20
C HIS A 579 13.78 23.09 10.54
N PHE A 580 13.44 23.90 11.56
CA PHE A 580 13.93 23.69 12.91
C PHE A 580 13.36 22.44 13.57
N GLY A 581 12.09 22.10 13.34
CA GLY A 581 11.49 20.88 13.87
C GLY A 581 12.24 19.61 13.45
N TRP A 582 12.60 19.48 12.17
CA TRP A 582 13.33 18.32 11.67
C TRP A 582 14.79 18.29 12.12
N SER A 583 15.47 19.44 12.21
CA SER A 583 16.85 19.49 12.72
C SER A 583 16.93 19.29 14.23
N LEU A 584 15.95 19.77 15.00
CA LEU A 584 15.82 19.50 16.43
C LEU A 584 15.50 18.03 16.68
N TRP A 585 14.61 17.42 15.89
CA TRP A 585 14.39 15.98 15.92
C TRP A 585 15.68 15.20 15.64
N CYS A 586 16.49 15.63 14.65
CA CYS A 586 17.81 15.05 14.40
C CYS A 586 18.73 15.18 15.63
N GLY A 587 18.88 16.39 16.17
CA GLY A 587 19.78 16.67 17.28
C GLY A 587 19.42 15.92 18.56
N LEU A 588 18.13 15.88 18.92
CA LEU A 588 17.60 15.07 20.01
C LEU A 588 17.83 13.57 19.75
N THR A 589 17.52 13.08 18.54
CA THR A 589 17.71 11.67 18.15
C THR A 589 19.18 11.27 18.27
N ILE A 590 20.11 12.11 17.82
CA ILE A 590 21.56 11.89 17.92
C ILE A 590 22.02 11.97 19.38
N ALA A 591 21.64 12.99 20.14
CA ALA A 591 22.01 13.14 21.56
C ALA A 591 21.56 11.93 22.42
N ILE A 592 20.41 11.35 22.09
CA ILE A 592 19.77 10.21 22.77
C ILE A 592 20.36 8.85 22.33
N LEU A 593 20.97 8.73 21.14
CA LEU A 593 21.47 7.48 20.57
C LEU A 593 23.00 7.38 20.39
N ALA A 594 23.72 8.50 20.33
CA ALA A 594 25.15 8.50 20.07
C ALA A 594 25.98 8.21 21.33
N PRO A 595 27.02 7.35 21.25
CA PRO A 595 27.81 6.96 22.42
C PRO A 595 28.81 8.03 22.86
N LYS A 596 29.44 8.77 21.93
CA LYS A 596 30.50 9.75 22.22
C LYS A 596 29.91 11.16 22.39
N TRP A 597 30.45 11.94 23.33
CA TRP A 597 29.94 13.28 23.64
C TRP A 597 29.99 14.24 22.43
N TRP A 598 31.08 14.21 21.65
CA TRP A 598 31.23 15.09 20.47
C TRP A 598 30.17 14.82 19.39
N MET A 599 29.68 13.58 19.28
CA MET A 599 28.59 13.25 18.37
C MET A 599 27.27 13.91 18.81
N LYS A 600 27.05 14.03 20.12
CA LYS A 600 25.89 14.74 20.70
C LYS A 600 26.02 16.24 20.48
N ALA A 601 27.20 16.80 20.69
CA ALA A 601 27.49 18.21 20.40
C ALA A 601 27.25 18.52 18.91
N LEU A 602 27.83 17.74 17.99
CA LEU A 602 27.59 17.87 16.54
C LEU A 602 26.11 17.72 16.17
N GLY A 603 25.40 16.79 16.83
CA GLY A 603 23.96 16.62 16.67
C GLY A 603 23.15 17.85 17.10
N LEU A 604 23.53 18.51 18.20
CA LEU A 604 22.87 19.71 18.73
C LEU A 604 23.30 21.02 18.06
N LEU A 605 24.48 21.06 17.45
CA LEU A 605 24.91 22.16 16.57
C LEU A 605 24.01 22.28 15.32
N HIS A 606 23.48 21.17 14.81
CA HIS A 606 22.59 21.19 13.65
C HIS A 606 21.31 22.03 13.85
N PRO A 607 20.47 21.81 14.89
CA PRO A 607 19.33 22.67 15.17
C PRO A 607 19.73 24.10 15.52
N PHE A 608 20.85 24.32 16.20
CA PHE A 608 21.37 25.67 16.47
C PHE A 608 21.64 26.43 15.16
N PHE A 609 22.42 25.85 14.24
CA PHE A 609 22.64 26.44 12.91
C PHE A 609 21.36 26.57 12.09
N THR A 610 20.35 25.71 12.29
CA THR A 610 19.03 25.92 11.67
C THR A 610 18.29 27.13 12.22
N VAL A 611 18.29 27.41 13.53
CA VAL A 611 17.66 28.64 14.07
C VAL A 611 18.35 29.86 13.49
N CYS A 612 19.68 29.89 13.49
CA CYS A 612 20.43 30.98 12.86
C CYS A 612 20.10 31.10 11.37
N ALA A 613 20.00 29.99 10.62
CA ALA A 613 19.66 30.03 9.21
C ALA A 613 18.23 30.54 8.94
N ILE A 614 17.21 30.12 9.70
CA ILE A 614 15.83 30.56 9.44
C ILE A 614 15.59 32.02 9.82
N VAL A 615 16.18 32.50 10.92
CA VAL A 615 16.07 33.90 11.37
C VAL A 615 16.96 34.82 10.51
N GLY A 616 18.21 34.43 10.28
CA GLY A 616 19.17 35.22 9.49
C GLY A 616 18.75 35.42 8.03
N THR A 617 17.96 34.50 7.47
CA THR A 617 17.39 34.63 6.12
C THR A 617 15.95 35.18 6.10
N GLY A 618 15.41 35.64 7.24
CA GLY A 618 14.06 36.19 7.36
C GLY A 618 12.92 35.20 7.04
N ASN A 619 13.18 33.88 7.10
CA ASN A 619 12.26 32.85 6.63
C ASN A 619 11.31 32.29 7.70
N HIS A 620 11.54 32.57 8.99
CA HIS A 620 10.70 32.17 10.12
C HIS A 620 10.92 33.10 11.31
N TRP A 621 9.89 33.25 12.14
CA TRP A 621 9.96 33.91 13.45
C TRP A 621 10.60 33.01 14.53
N VAL A 622 11.10 33.57 15.62
CA VAL A 622 11.61 32.83 16.79
C VAL A 622 10.47 32.03 17.44
N LEU A 623 9.25 32.56 17.49
CA LEU A 623 8.06 31.82 17.91
C LEU A 623 7.67 30.69 16.95
N ASP A 624 8.05 30.72 15.67
CA ASP A 624 7.92 29.56 14.78
C ASP A 624 8.87 28.45 15.17
N ALA A 625 10.09 28.80 15.61
CA ALA A 625 11.05 27.84 16.15
C ALA A 625 10.53 27.27 17.49
N VAL A 626 9.94 28.07 18.37
CA VAL A 626 9.26 27.58 19.59
C VAL A 626 8.10 26.64 19.23
N GLY A 627 7.28 26.99 18.24
CA GLY A 627 6.24 26.10 17.70
C GLY A 627 6.81 24.79 17.13
N GLY A 628 7.94 24.87 16.43
CA GLY A 628 8.71 23.73 15.92
C GLY A 628 9.18 22.80 17.04
N ALA A 629 9.71 23.37 18.14
CA ALA A 629 10.06 22.61 19.33
C ALA A 629 8.84 21.96 19.99
N ALA A 630 7.71 22.68 20.07
CA ALA A 630 6.47 22.17 20.65
C ALA A 630 5.94 20.95 19.88
N VAL A 631 5.87 20.99 18.54
CA VAL A 631 5.41 19.83 17.75
C VAL A 631 6.41 18.66 17.76
N VAL A 632 7.71 18.91 17.88
CA VAL A 632 8.71 17.84 18.08
C VAL A 632 8.58 17.18 19.45
N GLY A 633 8.45 17.99 20.51
CA GLY A 633 8.20 17.52 21.87
C GLY A 633 6.92 16.69 21.96
N ALA A 634 5.83 17.19 21.37
CA ALA A 634 4.58 16.47 21.23
C ALA A 634 4.71 15.20 20.37
N GLY A 635 5.48 15.20 19.29
CA GLY A 635 5.73 14.02 18.45
C GLY A 635 6.46 12.89 19.20
N PHE A 636 7.47 13.23 20.01
CA PHE A 636 8.08 12.29 20.96
C PHE A 636 7.11 11.88 22.07
N GLY A 637 6.28 12.80 22.57
CA GLY A 637 5.23 12.56 23.58
C GLY A 637 4.17 11.55 23.11
N LEU A 638 3.57 11.73 21.93
CA LEU A 638 2.64 10.79 21.31
C LEU A 638 3.31 9.43 21.08
N THR A 639 4.57 9.42 20.62
CA THR A 639 5.34 8.17 20.46
C THR A 639 5.51 7.45 21.81
N TYR A 640 5.77 8.17 22.89
CA TYR A 640 5.89 7.63 24.24
C TYR A 640 4.55 7.12 24.79
N LEU A 641 3.46 7.87 24.61
CA LEU A 641 2.11 7.50 25.06
C LEU A 641 1.57 6.25 24.35
N LEU A 642 1.84 6.11 23.04
CA LEU A 642 1.33 5.02 22.21
C LEU A 642 2.22 3.77 22.18
N GLN A 643 3.53 3.92 22.40
CA GLN A 643 4.51 2.82 22.30
C GLN A 643 5.22 2.48 23.61
N GLY A 644 5.22 3.37 24.61
CA GLY A 644 5.93 3.24 25.89
C GLY A 644 7.40 3.69 25.87
N PRO A 645 8.12 3.61 27.01
CA PRO A 645 9.51 4.07 27.15
C PRO A 645 10.50 3.41 26.17
N ARG A 646 11.46 4.20 25.65
CA ARG A 646 12.49 3.73 24.71
C ARG A 646 13.28 2.55 25.29
N VAL A 647 13.41 1.48 24.52
CA VAL A 647 14.29 0.34 24.83
C VAL A 647 15.73 0.86 24.83
N LYS A 648 16.43 0.75 25.96
CA LYS A 648 17.83 1.22 26.11
C LYS A 648 18.81 0.28 25.42
N GLU A 649 18.63 -1.03 25.58
CA GLU A 649 19.39 -2.07 24.88
C GLU A 649 18.44 -3.14 24.33
N VAL A 650 18.82 -3.74 23.20
CA VAL A 650 18.23 -5.02 22.80
C VAL A 650 18.71 -6.06 23.83
N LEU A 651 17.77 -6.70 24.53
CA LEU A 651 18.06 -7.84 25.42
C LEU A 651 19.05 -8.79 24.74
N LYS A 652 20.13 -9.16 25.42
CA LYS A 652 21.18 -10.04 24.88
C LYS A 652 20.53 -11.29 24.30
N LEU A 653 20.47 -11.38 22.96
CA LEU A 653 19.99 -12.57 22.25
C LEU A 653 21.11 -13.62 22.26
N GLY A 654 21.40 -14.12 23.46
CA GLY A 654 22.68 -14.76 23.81
C GLY A 654 22.68 -15.42 25.18
N SER A 655 21.55 -16.02 25.56
CA SER A 655 21.46 -17.03 26.64
C SER A 655 20.28 -18.00 26.44
N LEU A 656 20.00 -18.34 25.18
CA LEU A 656 19.35 -19.61 24.85
C LEU A 656 20.43 -20.60 24.44
N THR A 657 21.15 -21.13 25.43
CA THR A 657 21.88 -22.39 25.27
C THR A 657 20.86 -23.50 24.97
N PRO A 658 21.03 -24.31 23.92
CA PRO A 658 20.23 -25.51 23.71
C PRO A 658 20.65 -26.62 24.71
N GLY A 659 20.35 -26.43 26.00
CA GLY A 659 20.72 -27.35 27.08
C GLY A 659 20.60 -26.71 28.46
N ALA A 660 20.19 -27.53 29.45
CA ALA A 660 19.78 -27.19 30.83
C ALA A 660 18.34 -26.63 30.94
N GLY A 661 17.37 -27.53 31.17
CA GLY A 661 15.95 -27.15 31.35
C GLY A 661 14.94 -27.93 30.51
N ALA A 662 15.29 -29.10 29.97
CA ALA A 662 14.25 -30.08 29.66
C ALA A 662 13.58 -30.49 30.99
N PRO A 663 12.24 -30.49 31.12
CA PRO A 663 11.61 -31.22 32.20
C PRO A 663 12.00 -32.68 32.01
N GLN A 664 12.74 -33.24 32.97
CA GLN A 664 13.18 -34.62 32.92
C GLN A 664 11.91 -35.49 32.81
N LEU A 665 11.78 -36.23 31.70
CA LEU A 665 10.76 -37.26 31.62
C LEU A 665 11.03 -38.21 32.79
N ALA A 666 10.04 -38.41 33.64
CA ALA A 666 10.00 -39.56 34.53
C ALA A 666 9.83 -40.80 33.65
N THR A 667 10.94 -41.26 33.06
CA THR A 667 11.03 -42.51 32.31
C THR A 667 10.75 -43.63 33.30
N ALA A 668 9.50 -44.10 33.31
CA ALA A 668 9.10 -45.27 34.08
C ALA A 668 10.03 -46.44 33.72
N GLY A 669 10.58 -47.09 34.74
CA GLY A 669 11.33 -48.32 34.56
C GLY A 669 10.43 -49.42 34.00
N PRO A 670 10.96 -50.34 33.17
CA PRO A 670 10.26 -51.58 32.82
C PRO A 670 9.84 -52.39 34.07
N PRO A 671 8.81 -53.23 33.98
CA PRO A 671 8.05 -53.64 35.14
C PRO A 671 8.70 -54.76 35.96
N ALA A 672 8.83 -54.53 37.27
CA ALA A 672 8.68 -55.61 38.25
C ALA A 672 7.17 -55.82 38.48
N GLN A 673 6.66 -57.04 38.29
CA GLN A 673 5.24 -57.33 38.50
C GLN A 673 4.90 -57.37 39.99
N ALA A 674 3.70 -56.88 40.32
CA ALA A 674 3.27 -56.64 41.69
C ALA A 674 2.63 -57.87 42.36
N THR A 675 2.90 -58.02 43.64
CA THR A 675 1.95 -58.54 44.66
C THR A 675 2.18 -57.71 45.92
N ALA A 676 1.42 -56.65 46.23
CA ALA A 676 -0.03 -56.55 46.47
C ALA A 676 -0.39 -56.95 47.93
N PRO A 677 -1.64 -56.85 48.41
CA PRO A 677 -1.89 -55.88 49.48
C PRO A 677 -2.48 -56.49 50.77
N ASP A 678 -2.51 -55.70 51.86
CA ASP A 678 -3.54 -55.87 52.88
C ASP A 678 -4.10 -54.52 53.35
N ARG A 679 -5.42 -54.41 53.32
CA ARG A 679 -6.20 -53.46 54.10
C ARG A 679 -7.54 -54.09 54.49
N MET A 680 -7.48 -55.03 55.43
CA MET A 680 -8.61 -55.65 56.12
C MET A 680 -9.56 -56.46 55.22
N SER A 681 -9.35 -57.77 55.16
CA SER A 681 -10.48 -58.71 55.07
C SER A 681 -10.27 -59.92 55.98
N LYS A 682 -11.27 -60.23 56.81
CA LYS A 682 -11.28 -61.45 57.62
C LYS A 682 -11.79 -62.63 56.80
N ALA A 683 -10.88 -63.52 56.42
CA ALA A 683 -11.16 -64.94 56.18
C ALA A 683 -9.92 -65.75 56.60
N ALA A 684 -10.10 -66.98 57.09
CA ALA A 684 -9.06 -67.80 57.71
C ALA A 684 -9.18 -69.26 57.24
N PRO A 685 -8.19 -70.16 57.49
CA PRO A 685 -6.73 -69.98 57.50
C PRO A 685 -5.97 -71.09 56.71
N GLY A 686 -4.63 -70.97 56.52
CA GLY A 686 -3.80 -72.09 56.00
C GLY A 686 -2.29 -71.81 55.75
N SER A 687 -1.44 -72.76 56.15
CA SER A 687 0.05 -72.94 56.02
C SER A 687 0.74 -72.61 54.68
N GLY A 688 2.09 -72.42 54.54
CA GLY A 688 3.23 -72.32 55.49
C GLY A 688 4.62 -72.73 54.92
N SER A 689 5.75 -72.06 55.31
CA SER A 689 7.22 -72.35 55.04
C SER A 689 7.77 -72.34 53.58
N GLY A 690 9.08 -72.09 53.23
CA GLY A 690 10.30 -71.60 53.93
C GLY A 690 11.65 -71.60 53.11
N THR A 691 12.68 -70.84 53.56
CA THR A 691 14.20 -70.96 53.42
C THR A 691 15.08 -70.77 52.11
N ALA A 692 16.05 -69.81 52.19
CA ALA A 692 17.54 -69.81 51.89
C ALA A 692 18.25 -69.94 50.47
N GLY A 693 19.44 -69.28 50.26
CA GLY A 693 20.43 -69.51 49.13
C GLY A 693 21.43 -68.36 48.72
N SER A 694 22.54 -68.62 47.97
CA SER A 694 23.68 -67.69 47.58
C SER A 694 24.42 -68.07 46.24
N GLY A 695 25.48 -67.45 45.64
CA GLY A 695 26.43 -66.31 45.90
C GLY A 695 27.54 -66.09 44.79
N ASP A 696 28.60 -65.27 45.05
CA ASP A 696 29.92 -65.04 44.33
C ASP A 696 30.09 -64.28 42.95
N GLY A 697 31.36 -63.93 42.54
CA GLY A 697 31.83 -63.05 41.40
C GLY A 697 32.88 -63.70 40.42
N PRO A 698 33.96 -63.07 39.79
CA PRO A 698 34.42 -61.65 39.58
C PRO A 698 35.17 -61.25 38.21
N GLU A 699 35.58 -59.96 38.05
CA GLU A 699 36.74 -59.27 37.30
C GLU A 699 37.00 -59.15 35.71
N PRO A 700 37.70 -58.06 35.19
CA PRO A 700 37.98 -57.74 33.73
C PRO A 700 39.37 -57.12 33.26
N PRO A 701 39.82 -57.15 31.95
CA PRO A 701 40.72 -56.08 31.37
C PRO A 701 40.82 -55.84 29.80
N GLY A 702 41.33 -54.64 29.34
CA GLY A 702 42.38 -54.50 28.25
C GLY A 702 42.19 -53.70 26.90
N GLY A 703 43.21 -52.90 26.46
CA GLY A 703 43.51 -52.40 25.06
C GLY A 703 43.21 -50.90 24.68
N SER A 704 43.67 -50.23 23.59
CA SER A 704 44.84 -50.30 22.64
C SER A 704 44.89 -49.11 21.59
N GLU A 705 45.99 -48.87 20.82
CA GLU A 705 46.17 -47.84 19.71
C GLU A 705 46.68 -48.47 18.35
N PRO A 706 47.39 -47.82 17.36
CA PRO A 706 47.45 -46.44 16.74
C PRO A 706 47.51 -46.44 15.15
N VAL A 707 48.07 -45.38 14.50
CA VAL A 707 48.62 -45.28 13.08
C VAL A 707 47.56 -45.04 11.95
N SER A 708 47.69 -44.22 10.87
CA SER A 708 48.63 -43.19 10.29
C SER A 708 47.81 -42.18 9.39
N SER A 709 48.20 -41.41 8.33
CA SER A 709 49.39 -41.25 7.43
C SER A 709 49.45 -39.83 6.74
N SER A 710 49.93 -39.68 5.49
CA SER A 710 50.09 -38.42 4.68
C SER A 710 49.72 -38.66 3.18
N ARG A 711 49.77 -37.75 2.17
CA ARG A 711 50.51 -36.49 1.82
C ARG A 711 49.59 -35.60 0.90
N ASP A 712 49.93 -34.58 0.06
CA ASP A 712 51.17 -33.93 -0.47
C ASP A 712 50.89 -32.47 -0.97
N ALA A 713 51.83 -31.82 -1.69
CA ALA A 713 51.74 -30.46 -2.31
C ALA A 713 52.48 -30.42 -3.70
N PRO A 714 52.93 -29.30 -4.37
CA PRO A 714 52.83 -27.84 -4.12
C PRO A 714 52.51 -26.97 -5.39
N GLY A 715 52.74 -25.64 -5.36
CA GLY A 715 52.81 -24.79 -6.58
C GLY A 715 52.65 -23.27 -6.33
N ASP A 716 53.69 -22.48 -6.62
CA ASP A 716 53.77 -21.02 -6.36
C ASP A 716 53.75 -20.18 -7.67
N ARG A 717 53.55 -18.85 -7.53
CA ARG A 717 53.89 -17.70 -8.43
C ARG A 717 52.76 -16.81 -8.99
N THR A 718 52.86 -15.53 -8.65
CA THR A 718 52.50 -14.32 -9.44
C THR A 718 53.49 -14.09 -10.62
N PRO A 719 53.30 -13.18 -11.60
CA PRO A 719 52.49 -11.95 -11.56
C PRO A 719 51.71 -11.54 -12.84
N SER A 720 50.79 -10.56 -12.68
CA SER A 720 50.52 -9.39 -13.56
C SER A 720 49.31 -8.62 -13.01
#